data_AF-A0A0H3J3Q7-F1
#
_entry.id   AF-A0A0H3J3Q7-F1
#
_cell.length_a   1.000
_cell.length_b   1.000
_cell.length_c   1.000
_cell.angle_alpha   90.00
_cell.angle_beta   90.00
_cell.angle_gamma   90.00
#
_symmetry.space_group_name_H-M   'P 1'
#
loop_
_entity.id
_entity.type
_entity.pdbx_description
1 polymer ?
#
loop_
_entity_poly.entity_id
_entity_poly.type
_entity_poly.pdbx_seq_one_letter_code
_entity_poly.pdbx_strand_id
1 'polypeptide(L)'
;MKKIKFIISFFIIFIGFLIIGESHVFYLDNFYTQYNNTTLYLQGNTTSEEMIADIVDSSNKNRVQVFTFIRSHPSISLTEYDIYCTPGAEKHINEISNIFGRKYRSLFLGNANFKFNNIQSIPNIKSQHDYYVIGSKEQVNKFKMDLIDKYAGNHPKQGYADKESRNNTMAIWLLIISIILLLSYYDAIKQKKENVVRISMGERISKIILENVLLDSLVFIITFVIILSILSRYTYILFHFKISIIAFIILLGINSLLYLNLYFYDVKEVFSNSRSSKNLLALNYVLKLVTTIITIFIISSNIALISQSYSFYKQKSFFDAHSDYYYIEFVYKQIENSNGIIDNRVFDKSASADAEFYREFFEEFHVTSVKNISDFLGIKGISANRNARAYLSSKIDEINNVNLDKDFYFILPDKTKNKSDIINLLKNDIRAKEGTEFVYNYGVIYYHNNIDIVGIDEDYIYGSDLVKNPVILYNNMSGKQVRSQSSDKDSIKGDYLADVMYKLSSEDAFDKFNKFIVDHNLEEQFIEKNNSLEKYENMWIIAKKALYINLVFSILVLLLEFIIINSIIKLEYEVNAIELSIKKVLGYSILEKNRKIIMLTIITTISSIIMAVIVAIILKTEEVYYLAFGGIGILVLELSVITFYIHKIENSKIQNILKGGNL
;
A
#
# COMPACT_ATOMS: atom_id res chain seq x y z
N MET A 1 -3.70 -37.13 -13.41
CA MET A 1 -3.20 -35.73 -13.37
C MET A 1 -4.36 -34.75 -13.39
N LYS A 2 -5.38 -34.95 -14.24
CA LYS A 2 -6.71 -34.30 -14.16
C LYS A 2 -7.19 -33.87 -12.77
N LYS A 3 -7.28 -34.77 -11.79
CA LYS A 3 -7.73 -34.41 -10.42
C LYS A 3 -6.85 -33.32 -9.77
N ILE A 4 -5.53 -33.46 -9.88
CA ILE A 4 -4.56 -32.48 -9.35
C ILE A 4 -4.69 -31.15 -10.11
N LYS A 5 -4.81 -31.20 -11.44
CA LYS A 5 -5.07 -30.02 -12.29
C LYS A 5 -6.30 -29.27 -11.78
N PHE A 6 -7.44 -29.95 -11.63
CA PHE A 6 -8.68 -29.31 -11.19
C PHE A 6 -8.60 -28.73 -9.78
N ILE A 7 -7.97 -29.43 -8.84
CA ILE A 7 -7.77 -28.91 -7.47
C ILE A 7 -6.93 -27.63 -7.52
N ILE A 8 -5.83 -27.64 -8.27
CA ILE A 8 -4.95 -26.46 -8.37
C ILE A 8 -5.68 -25.31 -9.09
N SER A 9 -6.35 -25.58 -10.20
CA SER A 9 -7.14 -24.57 -10.93
C SER A 9 -8.22 -23.95 -10.05
N PHE A 10 -8.88 -24.75 -9.18
CA PHE A 10 -9.83 -24.24 -8.20
C PHE A 10 -9.18 -23.21 -7.27
N PHE A 11 -8.04 -23.55 -6.66
CA PHE A 11 -7.35 -22.61 -5.78
C PHE A 11 -6.88 -21.35 -6.50
N ILE A 12 -6.31 -21.49 -7.70
CA ILE A 12 -5.82 -20.35 -8.49
C ILE A 12 -6.96 -19.39 -8.86
N ILE A 13 -8.09 -19.92 -9.34
CA ILE A 13 -9.26 -19.11 -9.69
C ILE A 13 -9.87 -18.48 -8.43
N PHE A 14 -9.92 -19.23 -7.32
CA PHE A 14 -10.43 -18.73 -6.03
C PHE A 14 -9.60 -17.55 -5.53
N ILE A 15 -8.28 -17.69 -5.58
CA ILE A 15 -7.32 -16.64 -5.25
C ILE A 15 -7.49 -15.43 -6.16
N GLY A 16 -7.54 -15.65 -7.47
CA GLY A 16 -7.71 -14.58 -8.46
C GLY A 16 -8.95 -13.73 -8.17
N PHE A 17 -10.09 -14.38 -7.92
CA PHE A 17 -11.32 -13.68 -7.60
C PHE A 17 -11.33 -13.02 -6.23
N LEU A 18 -10.66 -13.62 -5.24
CA LEU A 18 -10.47 -12.98 -3.93
C LEU A 18 -9.67 -11.69 -4.09
N ILE A 19 -8.57 -11.71 -4.85
CA ILE A 19 -7.75 -10.51 -5.11
C ILE A 19 -8.56 -9.45 -5.85
N ILE A 20 -9.28 -9.83 -6.91
CA ILE A 20 -10.15 -8.90 -7.67
C ILE A 20 -11.24 -8.30 -6.76
N GLY A 21 -11.90 -9.12 -5.94
CA GLY A 21 -12.95 -8.67 -5.02
C GLY A 21 -12.42 -7.71 -3.95
N GLU A 22 -11.25 -7.98 -3.39
CA GLU A 22 -10.62 -7.09 -2.40
C GLU A 22 -10.10 -5.81 -3.05
N SER A 23 -9.60 -5.89 -4.29
CA SER A 23 -9.10 -4.73 -5.03
C SER A 23 -10.19 -3.69 -5.29
N HIS A 24 -11.47 -4.10 -5.24
CA HIS A 24 -12.61 -3.20 -5.31
C HIS A 24 -12.60 -2.14 -4.20
N VAL A 25 -12.08 -2.43 -3.00
CA VAL A 25 -12.06 -1.43 -1.92
C VAL A 25 -11.14 -0.26 -2.27
N PHE A 26 -10.01 -0.52 -2.93
CA PHE A 26 -9.14 0.56 -3.42
C PHE A 26 -9.80 1.40 -4.52
N TYR A 27 -10.62 0.77 -5.37
CA TYR A 27 -11.44 1.48 -6.34
C TYR A 27 -12.50 2.36 -5.67
N LEU A 28 -13.18 1.81 -4.63
CA LEU A 28 -14.16 2.56 -3.86
C LEU A 28 -13.53 3.73 -3.10
N ASP A 29 -12.31 3.57 -2.57
CA ASP A 29 -11.62 4.64 -1.85
C ASP A 29 -11.19 5.80 -2.76
N ASN A 30 -11.03 5.54 -4.06
CA ASN A 30 -10.64 6.54 -5.06
C ASN A 30 -11.75 6.84 -6.08
N PHE A 31 -13.01 6.52 -5.78
CA PHE A 31 -14.08 6.61 -6.77
C PHE A 31 -14.28 8.01 -7.37
N TYR A 32 -13.94 9.04 -6.59
CA TYR A 32 -14.16 10.44 -6.94
C TYR A 32 -13.15 10.98 -7.97
N THR A 33 -11.99 10.34 -8.15
CA THR A 33 -10.89 10.86 -8.99
C THR A 33 -11.23 10.94 -10.47
N GLN A 34 -12.21 10.16 -10.92
CA GLN A 34 -12.65 10.12 -12.32
C GLN A 34 -13.54 11.30 -12.73
N TYR A 35 -14.06 12.05 -11.77
CA TYR A 35 -14.91 13.21 -12.02
C TYR A 35 -14.09 14.49 -12.05
N ASN A 36 -14.55 15.48 -12.80
CA ASN A 36 -13.94 16.80 -12.74
C ASN A 36 -14.19 17.38 -11.35
N ASN A 37 -13.20 17.99 -10.74
CA ASN A 37 -13.34 18.59 -9.41
C ASN A 37 -12.95 20.06 -9.41
N THR A 38 -13.56 20.81 -8.53
CA THR A 38 -13.23 22.21 -8.25
C THR A 38 -13.36 22.42 -6.75
N THR A 39 -12.64 23.40 -6.22
CA THR A 39 -12.84 23.80 -4.83
C THR A 39 -13.74 25.02 -4.75
N LEU A 40 -14.60 25.03 -3.73
CA LEU A 40 -15.43 26.17 -3.36
C LEU A 40 -15.28 26.41 -1.87
N TYR A 41 -14.99 27.64 -1.50
CA TYR A 41 -14.82 28.05 -0.11
C TYR A 41 -15.90 29.07 0.23
N LEU A 42 -16.68 28.77 1.28
CA LEU A 42 -17.63 29.72 1.85
C LEU A 42 -16.89 31.02 2.21
N GLN A 43 -17.42 32.17 1.82
CA GLN A 43 -16.85 33.48 2.14
C GLN A 43 -17.65 34.12 3.28
N GLY A 44 -17.05 35.00 4.07
CA GLY A 44 -17.71 35.62 5.23
C GLY A 44 -18.98 36.42 4.94
N ASN A 45 -19.12 36.87 3.70
CA ASN A 45 -20.27 37.61 3.22
C ASN A 45 -21.45 36.72 2.77
N THR A 46 -21.36 35.39 2.87
CA THR A 46 -22.38 34.44 2.41
C THR A 46 -22.69 33.39 3.47
N THR A 47 -23.94 32.91 3.48
CA THR A 47 -24.37 31.86 4.42
C THR A 47 -24.21 30.47 3.82
N SER A 48 -24.13 29.45 4.68
CA SER A 48 -24.09 28.04 4.25
C SER A 48 -25.30 27.64 3.40
N GLU A 49 -26.48 28.16 3.73
CA GLU A 49 -27.73 27.92 3.00
C GLU A 49 -27.72 28.58 1.62
N GLU A 50 -27.20 29.81 1.54
CA GLU A 50 -27.03 30.53 0.28
C GLU A 50 -26.04 29.84 -0.65
N MET A 51 -24.91 29.34 -0.12
CA MET A 51 -23.93 28.59 -0.90
C MET A 51 -24.53 27.32 -1.51
N ILE A 52 -25.34 26.58 -0.74
CA ILE A 52 -26.04 25.39 -1.25
C ILE A 52 -27.01 25.79 -2.36
N ALA A 53 -27.80 26.85 -2.16
CA ALA A 53 -28.75 27.34 -3.15
C ALA A 53 -28.05 27.77 -4.44
N ASP A 54 -26.99 28.57 -4.35
CA ASP A 54 -26.20 29.02 -5.50
C ASP A 54 -25.57 27.84 -6.27
N ILE A 55 -25.06 26.82 -5.56
CA ILE A 55 -24.53 25.60 -6.19
C ILE A 55 -25.64 24.86 -6.96
N VAL A 56 -26.81 24.69 -6.35
CA VAL A 56 -27.95 24.01 -6.98
C VAL A 56 -28.45 24.80 -8.21
N ASP A 57 -28.55 26.12 -8.09
CA ASP A 57 -29.01 27.00 -9.17
C ASP A 57 -28.03 27.02 -10.34
N SER A 58 -26.73 27.16 -10.05
CA SER A 58 -25.68 27.07 -11.08
C SER A 58 -25.65 25.68 -11.74
N SER A 59 -25.84 24.62 -10.95
CA SER A 59 -25.93 23.24 -11.46
C SER A 59 -27.07 23.08 -12.46
N ASN A 60 -28.25 23.60 -12.12
CA ASN A 60 -29.44 23.57 -12.96
C ASN A 60 -29.27 24.41 -14.23
N LYS A 61 -28.75 25.64 -14.10
CA LYS A 61 -28.50 26.58 -15.21
C LYS A 61 -27.53 26.00 -16.24
N ASN A 62 -26.45 25.35 -15.78
CA ASN A 62 -25.40 24.80 -16.63
C ASN A 62 -25.64 23.34 -17.04
N ARG A 63 -26.74 22.72 -16.58
CA ARG A 63 -27.10 21.31 -16.82
C ARG A 63 -25.97 20.36 -16.43
N VAL A 64 -25.35 20.62 -15.30
CA VAL A 64 -24.36 19.74 -14.66
C VAL A 64 -24.99 19.10 -13.43
N GLN A 65 -24.34 18.06 -12.92
CA GLN A 65 -24.67 17.46 -11.63
C GLN A 65 -23.47 17.63 -10.70
N VAL A 66 -23.71 17.89 -9.42
CA VAL A 66 -22.66 18.17 -8.44
C VAL A 66 -22.80 17.23 -7.26
N PHE A 67 -21.68 16.76 -6.74
CA PHE A 67 -21.64 16.05 -5.47
C PHE A 67 -20.40 16.41 -4.66
N THR A 68 -20.50 16.23 -3.35
CA THR A 68 -19.40 16.20 -2.39
C THR A 68 -19.63 15.03 -1.43
N PHE A 69 -18.66 14.68 -0.59
CA PHE A 69 -18.82 13.55 0.31
C PHE A 69 -18.07 13.75 1.63
N ILE A 70 -18.64 13.20 2.70
CA ILE A 70 -17.99 13.09 4.00
C ILE A 70 -17.56 11.64 4.18
N ARG A 71 -16.26 11.44 4.43
CA ARG A 71 -15.71 10.13 4.78
C ARG A 71 -15.59 10.01 6.29
N SER A 72 -16.15 8.95 6.86
CA SER A 72 -16.00 8.63 8.28
C SER A 72 -15.55 7.18 8.48
N HIS A 73 -14.91 6.89 9.62
CA HIS A 73 -14.42 5.56 9.97
C HIS A 73 -15.01 5.10 11.31
N PRO A 74 -16.29 4.68 11.36
CA PRO A 74 -16.93 4.30 12.63
C PRO A 74 -16.28 3.10 13.31
N SER A 75 -15.53 2.28 12.58
CA SER A 75 -14.73 1.19 13.16
C SER A 75 -13.59 0.77 12.23
N ILE A 76 -12.65 -0.02 12.75
CA ILE A 76 -11.54 -0.65 12.01
C ILE A 76 -12.01 -1.35 10.71
N SER A 77 -13.24 -1.89 10.72
CA SER A 77 -13.80 -2.70 9.64
C SER A 77 -14.89 -2.00 8.82
N LEU A 78 -15.13 -0.70 9.03
CA LEU A 78 -16.16 0.05 8.34
C LEU A 78 -15.70 1.47 8.00
N THR A 79 -15.74 1.79 6.71
CA THR A 79 -15.65 3.17 6.20
C THR A 79 -17.04 3.56 5.72
N GLU A 80 -17.54 4.73 6.09
CA GLU A 80 -18.77 5.29 5.53
C GLU A 80 -18.45 6.48 4.63
N TYR A 81 -19.13 6.50 3.49
CA TYR A 81 -19.13 7.57 2.51
C TYR A 81 -20.55 8.14 2.45
N ASP A 82 -20.74 9.29 3.09
CA ASP A 82 -21.97 10.06 3.00
C ASP A 82 -21.83 11.02 1.82
N ILE A 83 -22.38 10.63 0.67
CA ILE A 83 -22.35 11.41 -0.58
C ILE A 83 -23.56 12.35 -0.58
N TYR A 84 -23.29 13.64 -0.74
CA TYR A 84 -24.30 14.68 -0.81
C TYR A 84 -24.34 15.23 -2.24
N CYS A 85 -25.46 15.07 -2.93
CA CYS A 85 -25.50 15.31 -4.37
C CYS A 85 -26.80 15.94 -4.89
N THR A 86 -26.72 16.57 -6.06
CA THR A 86 -27.89 17.13 -6.77
C THR A 86 -28.76 16.03 -7.39
N PRO A 87 -30.05 16.30 -7.65
CA PRO A 87 -30.96 15.31 -8.26
C PRO A 87 -30.47 14.82 -9.62
N GLY A 88 -30.06 13.54 -9.69
CA GLY A 88 -29.54 12.90 -10.90
C GLY A 88 -28.05 12.55 -10.84
N ALA A 89 -27.29 13.11 -9.91
CA ALA A 89 -25.89 12.76 -9.67
C ALA A 89 -25.74 11.28 -9.27
N GLU A 90 -26.58 10.78 -8.37
CA GLU A 90 -26.59 9.36 -7.96
C GLU A 90 -26.74 8.43 -9.17
N LYS A 91 -27.67 8.74 -10.08
CA LYS A 91 -27.87 7.94 -11.30
C LYS A 91 -26.62 7.92 -12.18
N HIS A 92 -25.95 9.07 -12.35
CA HIS A 92 -24.70 9.13 -13.09
C HIS A 92 -23.57 8.35 -12.41
N ILE A 93 -23.45 8.42 -11.07
CA ILE A 93 -22.47 7.66 -10.30
C ILE A 93 -22.73 6.15 -10.43
N ASN A 94 -23.99 5.73 -10.37
CA ASN A 94 -24.41 4.35 -10.60
C ASN A 94 -24.02 3.86 -12.00
N GLU A 95 -24.22 4.68 -13.04
CA GLU A 95 -23.98 4.29 -14.44
C GLU A 95 -22.49 4.27 -14.83
N ILE A 96 -21.73 5.28 -14.42
CA ILE A 96 -20.32 5.45 -14.80
C ILE A 96 -19.43 4.58 -13.91
N SER A 97 -19.68 4.58 -12.61
CA SER A 97 -18.77 4.04 -11.60
C SER A 97 -19.28 2.75 -10.95
N ASN A 98 -20.54 2.37 -11.23
CA ASN A 98 -21.14 1.14 -10.69
C ASN A 98 -21.16 1.11 -9.14
N ILE A 99 -21.30 2.29 -8.52
CA ILE A 99 -21.37 2.49 -7.08
C ILE A 99 -22.80 2.85 -6.70
N PHE A 100 -23.42 2.02 -5.86
CA PHE A 100 -24.81 2.16 -5.42
C PHE A 100 -24.88 2.40 -3.91
N GLY A 101 -25.99 2.97 -3.44
CA GLY A 101 -26.25 3.17 -2.02
C GLY A 101 -26.42 1.85 -1.26
N ARG A 102 -25.31 1.28 -0.80
CA ARG A 102 -25.27 0.02 -0.06
C ARG A 102 -23.95 -0.18 0.67
N LYS A 103 -23.95 -1.19 1.54
CA LYS A 103 -22.73 -1.72 2.16
C LYS A 103 -22.02 -2.72 1.23
N TYR A 104 -20.84 -2.34 0.79
CA TYR A 104 -19.87 -3.18 0.10
C TYR A 104 -19.05 -3.96 1.12
N ARG A 105 -19.08 -5.28 1.01
CA ARG A 105 -18.35 -6.18 1.90
C ARG A 105 -16.95 -6.45 1.38
N SER A 106 -16.00 -6.55 2.29
CA SER A 106 -14.64 -7.02 2.04
C SER A 106 -14.21 -7.90 3.21
N LEU A 107 -13.40 -8.91 2.89
CA LEU A 107 -12.93 -9.89 3.86
C LEU A 107 -11.71 -9.39 4.64
N PHE A 108 -10.85 -8.55 4.04
CA PHE A 108 -9.60 -8.08 4.67
C PHE A 108 -9.50 -6.56 4.82
N LEU A 109 -9.93 -5.80 3.82
CA LEU A 109 -9.77 -4.34 3.74
C LEU A 109 -10.80 -3.54 4.57
N GLY A 110 -11.86 -4.21 5.01
CA GLY A 110 -12.98 -3.61 5.73
C GLY A 110 -14.09 -3.17 4.78
N ASN A 111 -15.31 -3.12 5.32
CA ASN A 111 -16.49 -2.78 4.55
C ASN A 111 -16.52 -1.29 4.21
N ALA A 112 -17.08 -0.95 3.06
CA ALA A 112 -17.38 0.43 2.68
C ALA A 112 -18.89 0.60 2.56
N ASN A 113 -19.46 1.62 3.20
CA ASN A 113 -20.89 1.90 3.16
C ASN A 113 -21.13 3.22 2.43
N PHE A 114 -21.85 3.18 1.33
CA PHE A 114 -22.20 4.38 0.56
C PHE A 114 -23.64 4.77 0.87
N LYS A 115 -23.83 6.00 1.33
CA LYS A 115 -25.16 6.61 1.55
C LYS A 115 -25.27 7.82 0.64
N PHE A 116 -26.37 7.92 -0.09
CA PHE A 116 -26.67 9.05 -0.95
C PHE A 116 -27.71 9.94 -0.27
N ASN A 117 -27.35 11.20 -0.07
CA ASN A 117 -28.14 12.21 0.57
C ASN A 117 -28.33 13.40 -0.40
N ASN A 118 -29.35 14.20 -0.16
CA ASN A 118 -29.54 15.43 -0.93
C ASN A 118 -28.45 16.44 -0.54
N ILE A 119 -27.90 17.17 -1.51
CA ILE A 119 -26.92 18.24 -1.25
C ILE A 119 -27.41 19.29 -0.25
N GLN A 120 -28.73 19.49 -0.16
CA GLN A 120 -29.37 20.41 0.80
C GLN A 120 -29.28 19.95 2.26
N SER A 121 -29.03 18.68 2.52
CA SER A 121 -28.96 18.13 3.88
C SER A 121 -27.52 17.99 4.40
N ILE A 122 -26.56 18.72 3.82
CA ILE A 122 -25.17 18.73 4.32
C ILE A 122 -25.12 19.36 5.72
N PRO A 123 -24.62 18.65 6.74
CA PRO A 123 -24.64 19.14 8.13
C PRO A 123 -23.63 20.25 8.40
N ASN A 124 -22.51 20.30 7.67
CA ASN A 124 -21.48 21.34 7.85
C ASN A 124 -20.73 21.63 6.54
N ILE A 125 -21.33 22.46 5.67
CA ILE A 125 -20.70 22.83 4.39
C ILE A 125 -19.41 23.64 4.57
N LYS A 126 -19.21 24.31 5.72
CA LYS A 126 -17.98 25.07 6.01
C LYS A 126 -16.75 24.18 6.02
N SER A 127 -16.90 22.90 6.31
CA SER A 127 -15.82 21.90 6.34
C SER A 127 -15.61 21.18 5.00
N GLN A 128 -16.44 21.49 3.99
CA GLN A 128 -16.43 20.80 2.70
C GLN A 128 -15.92 21.75 1.61
N HIS A 129 -14.90 21.32 0.88
CA HIS A 129 -14.20 22.17 -0.08
C HIS A 129 -14.18 21.58 -1.46
N ASP A 130 -14.06 20.26 -1.57
CA ASP A 130 -14.04 19.56 -2.84
C ASP A 130 -15.46 19.30 -3.35
N TYR A 131 -15.73 19.82 -4.55
CA TYR A 131 -16.96 19.58 -5.27
C TYR A 131 -16.64 18.92 -6.61
N TYR A 132 -17.29 17.79 -6.84
CA TYR A 132 -17.14 16.99 -8.03
C TYR A 132 -18.31 17.27 -8.97
N VAL A 133 -17.99 17.60 -10.21
CA VAL A 133 -18.94 18.07 -11.22
C VAL A 133 -18.99 17.09 -12.38
N ILE A 134 -20.19 16.61 -12.67
CA ILE A 134 -20.50 15.67 -13.75
C ILE A 134 -21.12 16.45 -14.91
N GLY A 135 -20.42 16.51 -16.03
CA GLY A 135 -20.82 17.23 -17.23
C GLY A 135 -19.68 17.35 -18.24
N SER A 136 -19.94 17.99 -19.39
CA SER A 136 -18.87 18.28 -20.35
C SER A 136 -17.90 19.33 -19.81
N LYS A 137 -16.65 19.34 -20.29
CA LYS A 137 -15.62 20.29 -19.84
C LYS A 137 -16.08 21.75 -19.93
N GLU A 138 -16.79 22.10 -21.00
CA GLU A 138 -17.36 23.45 -21.17
C GLU A 138 -18.44 23.77 -20.15
N GLN A 139 -19.32 22.82 -19.85
CA GLN A 139 -20.38 23.00 -18.86
C GLN A 139 -19.82 23.11 -17.44
N VAL A 140 -18.81 22.32 -17.09
CA VAL A 140 -18.12 22.39 -15.81
C VAL A 140 -17.41 23.74 -15.64
N ASN A 141 -16.75 24.23 -16.70
CA ASN A 141 -16.14 25.56 -16.67
C ASN A 141 -17.19 26.66 -16.47
N LYS A 142 -18.32 26.61 -17.19
CA LYS A 142 -19.41 27.59 -17.01
C LYS A 142 -20.01 27.54 -15.61
N PHE A 143 -20.19 26.34 -15.04
CA PHE A 143 -20.64 26.15 -13.66
C PHE A 143 -19.72 26.88 -12.66
N LYS A 144 -18.39 26.73 -12.79
CA LYS A 144 -17.44 27.42 -11.91
C LYS A 144 -17.41 28.93 -12.17
N MET A 145 -17.50 29.36 -13.43
CA MET A 145 -17.54 30.80 -13.77
C MET A 145 -18.76 31.51 -13.19
N ASP A 146 -19.91 30.85 -13.11
CA ASP A 146 -21.11 31.40 -12.45
C ASP A 146 -20.92 31.59 -10.93
N LEU A 147 -19.95 30.90 -10.32
CA LEU A 147 -19.72 30.88 -8.86
C LEU A 147 -18.43 31.61 -8.44
N ILE A 148 -17.56 31.97 -9.39
CA ILE A 148 -16.19 32.44 -9.11
C ILE A 148 -16.16 33.81 -8.41
N ASP A 149 -17.13 34.67 -8.71
CA ASP A 149 -17.22 36.02 -8.13
C ASP A 149 -17.69 35.99 -6.66
N LYS A 150 -18.38 34.92 -6.24
CA LYS A 150 -18.93 34.75 -4.89
C LYS A 150 -18.10 33.81 -4.01
N TYR A 151 -17.50 32.77 -4.58
CA TYR A 151 -16.83 31.70 -3.84
C TYR A 151 -15.41 31.47 -4.36
N ALA A 152 -14.42 31.65 -3.48
CA ALA A 152 -13.02 31.36 -3.80
C ALA A 152 -12.81 29.86 -4.06
N GLY A 153 -11.72 29.52 -4.75
CA GLY A 153 -11.25 28.16 -4.95
C GLY A 153 -10.82 27.88 -6.38
N ASN A 154 -10.13 26.76 -6.57
CA ASN A 154 -9.38 26.44 -7.76
C ASN A 154 -10.26 26.28 -9.01
N HIS A 155 -9.69 26.60 -10.17
CA HIS A 155 -10.27 26.24 -11.46
C HIS A 155 -10.53 24.74 -11.58
N PRO A 156 -11.55 24.32 -12.37
CA PRO A 156 -11.89 22.91 -12.48
C PRO A 156 -10.73 22.10 -13.05
N LYS A 157 -10.33 21.07 -12.30
CA LYS A 157 -9.35 20.08 -12.75
C LYS A 157 -10.09 18.92 -13.40
N GLN A 158 -9.48 18.38 -14.46
CA GLN A 158 -10.07 17.27 -15.17
C GLN A 158 -9.85 15.97 -14.38
N GLY A 159 -10.93 15.20 -14.21
CA GLY A 159 -10.83 13.88 -13.60
C GLY A 159 -10.03 12.91 -14.46
N TYR A 160 -9.42 11.91 -13.82
CA TYR A 160 -8.72 10.82 -14.50
C TYR A 160 -9.36 9.48 -14.13
N ALA A 161 -9.72 8.72 -15.17
CA ALA A 161 -10.30 7.40 -14.98
C ALA A 161 -9.26 6.43 -14.41
N ASP A 162 -9.67 5.63 -13.44
CA ASP A 162 -8.85 4.55 -12.89
C ASP A 162 -8.65 3.46 -13.95
N LYS A 163 -7.48 3.51 -14.60
CA LYS A 163 -7.02 2.47 -15.54
C LYS A 163 -6.22 1.39 -14.82
N GLU A 164 -5.74 1.65 -13.60
CA GLU A 164 -4.85 0.76 -12.87
C GLU A 164 -5.61 -0.47 -12.38
N SER A 165 -6.77 -0.28 -11.74
CA SER A 165 -7.59 -1.42 -11.28
C SER A 165 -8.01 -2.35 -12.43
N ARG A 166 -8.34 -1.77 -13.58
CA ARG A 166 -8.65 -2.50 -14.81
C ARG A 166 -7.45 -3.31 -15.30
N ASN A 167 -6.29 -2.68 -15.39
CA ASN A 167 -5.05 -3.33 -15.86
C ASN A 167 -4.60 -4.43 -14.89
N ASN A 168 -4.73 -4.19 -13.58
CA ASN A 168 -4.43 -5.17 -12.53
C ASN A 168 -5.35 -6.40 -12.66
N THR A 169 -6.65 -6.20 -12.90
CA THR A 169 -7.60 -7.30 -13.15
C THR A 169 -7.20 -8.12 -14.38
N MET A 170 -6.79 -7.46 -15.47
CA MET A 170 -6.31 -8.14 -16.68
C MET A 170 -5.02 -8.92 -16.42
N ALA A 171 -4.08 -8.36 -15.67
CA ALA A 171 -2.81 -9.01 -15.33
C ALA A 171 -3.03 -10.27 -14.47
N ILE A 172 -3.94 -10.20 -13.48
CA ILE A 172 -4.33 -11.36 -12.66
C ILE A 172 -4.89 -12.48 -13.54
N TRP A 173 -5.82 -12.16 -14.43
CA TRP A 173 -6.38 -13.15 -15.35
C TRP A 173 -5.35 -13.74 -16.31
N LEU A 174 -4.44 -12.93 -16.84
CA LEU A 174 -3.35 -13.40 -17.68
C LEU A 174 -2.49 -14.44 -16.95
N LEU A 175 -2.14 -14.18 -15.68
CA LEU A 175 -1.38 -15.11 -14.85
C LEU A 175 -2.16 -16.41 -14.57
N ILE A 176 -3.45 -16.31 -14.23
CA ILE A 176 -4.33 -17.48 -14.03
C ILE A 176 -4.37 -18.34 -15.30
N ILE A 177 -4.58 -17.70 -16.46
CA ILE A 177 -4.65 -18.39 -17.75
C ILE A 177 -3.33 -19.10 -18.03
N SER A 178 -2.18 -18.42 -17.89
CA SER A 178 -0.87 -19.01 -18.13
C SER A 178 -0.63 -20.27 -17.30
N ILE A 179 -0.96 -20.25 -16.00
CA ILE A 179 -0.73 -21.41 -15.13
C ILE A 179 -1.69 -22.55 -15.46
N ILE A 180 -2.99 -22.27 -15.68
CA ILE A 180 -3.96 -23.32 -16.03
C ILE A 180 -3.61 -23.97 -17.37
N LEU A 181 -3.21 -23.17 -18.37
CA LEU A 181 -2.77 -23.69 -19.66
C LEU A 181 -1.53 -24.58 -19.52
N LEU A 182 -0.58 -24.22 -18.67
CA LEU A 182 0.59 -25.06 -18.40
C LEU A 182 0.17 -26.41 -17.77
N LEU A 183 -0.76 -26.40 -16.81
CA LEU A 183 -1.27 -27.63 -16.18
C LEU A 183 -2.05 -28.50 -17.17
N SER A 184 -2.83 -27.89 -18.06
CA SER A 184 -3.57 -28.60 -19.11
C SER A 184 -2.65 -29.17 -20.18
N TYR A 185 -1.62 -28.44 -20.57
CA TYR A 185 -0.58 -28.92 -21.47
C TYR A 185 0.14 -30.14 -20.87
N TYR A 186 0.47 -30.07 -19.58
CA TYR A 186 1.04 -31.21 -18.86
C TYR A 186 0.09 -32.42 -18.86
N ASP A 187 -1.20 -32.22 -18.57
CA ASP A 187 -2.19 -33.28 -18.55
C ASP A 187 -2.36 -33.92 -19.94
N ALA A 188 -2.36 -33.12 -21.00
CA ALA A 188 -2.40 -33.58 -22.39
C ALA A 188 -1.19 -34.46 -22.75
N ILE A 189 0.01 -34.08 -22.31
CA ILE A 189 1.22 -34.89 -22.54
C ILE A 189 1.20 -36.18 -21.72
N LYS A 190 0.73 -36.16 -20.47
CA LYS A 190 0.66 -37.38 -19.67
C LYS A 190 -0.32 -38.40 -20.26
N GLN A 191 -1.42 -37.91 -20.83
CA GLN A 191 -2.41 -38.76 -21.51
C GLN A 191 -1.93 -39.21 -22.90
N LYS A 192 -0.86 -38.64 -23.46
CA LYS A 192 -0.39 -38.91 -24.83
C LYS A 192 -0.22 -40.40 -25.12
N LYS A 193 0.42 -41.16 -24.21
CA LYS A 193 0.61 -42.61 -24.38
C LYS A 193 -0.71 -43.39 -24.39
N GLU A 194 -1.56 -43.12 -23.41
CA GLU A 194 -2.86 -43.78 -23.27
C GLU A 194 -3.74 -43.48 -24.49
N ASN A 195 -3.78 -42.21 -24.92
CA ASN A 195 -4.54 -41.79 -26.08
C ASN A 195 -4.02 -42.44 -27.37
N VAL A 196 -2.70 -42.55 -27.57
CA VAL A 196 -2.15 -43.24 -28.74
C VAL A 196 -2.50 -44.73 -28.73
N VAL A 197 -2.45 -45.41 -27.58
CA VAL A 197 -2.90 -46.81 -27.48
C VAL A 197 -4.38 -46.96 -27.85
N ARG A 198 -5.24 -46.08 -27.34
CA ARG A 198 -6.68 -46.07 -27.69
C ARG A 198 -6.93 -45.80 -29.17
N ILE A 199 -6.18 -44.88 -29.77
CA ILE A 199 -6.25 -44.58 -31.21
C ILE A 199 -5.80 -45.80 -32.02
N SER A 200 -4.71 -46.47 -31.62
CA SER A 200 -4.25 -47.71 -32.26
C SER A 200 -5.26 -48.85 -32.12
N MET A 201 -6.07 -48.87 -31.04
CA MET A 201 -7.17 -49.80 -30.84
C MET A 201 -8.45 -49.43 -31.62
N GLY A 202 -8.43 -48.36 -32.43
CA GLY A 202 -9.54 -47.98 -33.33
C GLY A 202 -10.47 -46.89 -32.80
N GLU A 203 -10.15 -46.26 -31.67
CA GLU A 203 -10.94 -45.12 -31.17
C GLU A 203 -10.70 -43.85 -32.02
N ARG A 204 -11.78 -43.13 -32.35
CA ARG A 204 -11.69 -41.89 -33.15
C ARG A 204 -11.03 -40.77 -32.35
N ILE A 205 -9.99 -40.14 -32.93
CA ILE A 205 -9.26 -39.01 -32.32
C ILE A 205 -10.20 -37.87 -31.90
N SER A 206 -11.18 -37.53 -32.74
CA SER A 206 -12.15 -36.47 -32.47
C SER A 206 -12.99 -36.73 -31.22
N LYS A 207 -13.34 -37.99 -30.95
CA LYS A 207 -14.09 -38.39 -29.76
C LYS A 207 -13.26 -38.16 -28.49
N ILE A 208 -12.00 -38.56 -28.50
CA ILE A 208 -11.06 -38.37 -27.37
C ILE A 208 -10.85 -36.88 -27.08
N ILE A 209 -10.69 -36.06 -28.12
CA ILE A 209 -10.55 -34.60 -27.96
C ILE A 209 -11.83 -34.01 -27.36
N LEU A 210 -13.00 -34.35 -27.92
CA LEU A 210 -14.27 -33.81 -27.47
C LEU A 210 -14.57 -34.17 -26.01
N GLU A 211 -14.32 -35.42 -25.60
CA GLU A 211 -14.49 -35.85 -24.21
C GLU A 211 -13.60 -35.05 -23.24
N ASN A 212 -12.35 -34.79 -23.62
CA ASN A 212 -11.43 -34.00 -22.80
C ASN A 212 -11.83 -32.54 -22.71
N VAL A 213 -12.21 -31.93 -23.85
CA VAL A 213 -12.67 -30.55 -23.93
C VAL A 213 -13.94 -30.33 -23.10
N LEU A 214 -14.93 -31.22 -23.24
CA LEU A 214 -16.19 -31.14 -22.50
C LEU A 214 -15.97 -31.32 -21.00
N LEU A 215 -15.15 -32.29 -20.59
CA LEU A 215 -14.88 -32.55 -19.18
C LEU A 215 -14.16 -31.37 -18.52
N ASP A 216 -13.10 -30.84 -19.15
CA ASP A 216 -12.38 -29.66 -18.63
C ASP A 216 -13.30 -28.43 -18.56
N SER A 217 -14.06 -28.17 -19.62
CA SER A 217 -14.97 -27.01 -19.66
C SER A 217 -16.04 -27.10 -18.58
N LEU A 218 -16.65 -28.27 -18.41
CA LEU A 218 -17.67 -28.49 -17.39
C LEU A 218 -17.10 -28.31 -15.98
N VAL A 219 -15.93 -28.88 -15.69
CA VAL A 219 -15.29 -28.75 -14.38
C VAL A 219 -14.88 -27.30 -14.10
N PHE A 220 -14.33 -26.59 -15.07
CA PHE A 220 -13.98 -25.17 -14.90
C PHE A 220 -15.21 -24.29 -14.74
N ILE A 221 -16.30 -24.53 -15.47
CA ILE A 221 -17.57 -23.81 -15.31
C ILE A 221 -18.14 -24.04 -13.90
N ILE A 222 -18.20 -25.30 -13.45
CA ILE A 222 -18.65 -25.63 -12.09
C ILE A 222 -17.77 -24.95 -11.05
N THR A 223 -16.46 -25.00 -11.23
CA THR A 223 -15.47 -24.34 -10.35
C THR A 223 -15.72 -22.84 -10.28
N PHE A 224 -15.88 -22.19 -11.42
CA PHE A 224 -16.16 -20.75 -11.52
C PHE A 224 -17.45 -20.37 -10.79
N VAL A 225 -18.53 -21.13 -10.98
CA VAL A 225 -19.82 -20.91 -10.31
C VAL A 225 -19.75 -21.14 -8.80
N ILE A 226 -19.08 -22.20 -8.35
CA ILE A 226 -18.86 -22.48 -6.92
C ILE A 226 -18.09 -21.33 -6.27
N ILE A 227 -17.00 -20.87 -6.90
CA ILE A 227 -16.16 -19.79 -6.38
C ILE A 227 -16.97 -18.49 -6.27
N LEU A 228 -17.72 -18.14 -7.32
CA LEU A 228 -18.62 -16.98 -7.27
C LEU A 228 -19.63 -17.09 -6.13
N SER A 229 -20.23 -18.27 -5.93
CA SER A 229 -21.24 -18.50 -4.90
C SER A 229 -20.69 -18.39 -3.48
N ILE A 230 -19.46 -18.89 -3.25
CA ILE A 230 -18.78 -18.82 -1.96
C ILE A 230 -18.36 -17.38 -1.66
N LEU A 231 -17.54 -16.80 -2.54
CA LEU A 231 -16.88 -15.53 -2.28
C LEU A 231 -17.86 -14.34 -2.30
N SER A 232 -19.00 -14.42 -3.01
CA SER A 232 -19.96 -13.30 -3.12
C SER A 232 -20.67 -12.99 -1.82
N ARG A 233 -20.62 -13.93 -0.86
CA ARG A 233 -21.11 -13.72 0.51
C ARG A 233 -20.18 -12.82 1.32
N TYR A 234 -18.91 -12.77 0.94
CA TYR A 234 -17.83 -12.15 1.72
C TYR A 234 -17.20 -10.93 1.06
N THR A 235 -17.06 -10.92 -0.27
CA THR A 235 -16.39 -9.84 -1.02
C THR A 235 -17.13 -9.51 -2.32
N TYR A 236 -16.89 -8.32 -2.88
CA TYR A 236 -17.55 -7.86 -4.10
C TYR A 236 -16.85 -8.34 -5.38
N ILE A 237 -16.99 -9.63 -5.69
CA ILE A 237 -16.36 -10.27 -6.86
C ILE A 237 -16.89 -9.74 -8.21
N LEU A 238 -18.07 -9.11 -8.22
CA LEU A 238 -18.67 -8.57 -9.44
C LEU A 238 -17.94 -7.32 -9.95
N PHE A 239 -16.91 -6.87 -9.26
CA PHE A 239 -16.00 -5.85 -9.74
C PHE A 239 -15.36 -6.27 -11.07
N HIS A 240 -15.46 -5.40 -12.09
CA HIS A 240 -15.00 -5.68 -13.46
C HIS A 240 -15.44 -7.04 -14.03
N PHE A 241 -16.61 -7.54 -13.65
CA PHE A 241 -17.07 -8.89 -14.01
C PHE A 241 -17.07 -9.19 -15.51
N LYS A 242 -17.32 -8.18 -16.36
CA LYS A 242 -17.24 -8.30 -17.83
C LYS A 242 -15.85 -8.78 -18.27
N ILE A 243 -14.77 -8.24 -17.69
CA ILE A 243 -13.39 -8.65 -17.99
C ILE A 243 -13.18 -10.10 -17.56
N SER A 244 -13.65 -10.45 -16.37
CA SER A 244 -13.54 -11.82 -15.84
C SER A 244 -14.28 -12.84 -16.70
N ILE A 245 -15.48 -12.53 -17.21
CA ILE A 245 -16.20 -13.41 -18.15
C ILE A 245 -15.41 -13.57 -19.45
N ILE A 246 -14.96 -12.47 -20.06
CA ILE A 246 -14.23 -12.52 -21.33
C ILE A 246 -12.94 -13.34 -21.16
N ALA A 247 -12.17 -13.09 -20.11
CA ALA A 247 -10.95 -13.83 -19.80
C ALA A 247 -11.22 -15.32 -19.55
N PHE A 248 -12.32 -15.65 -18.87
CA PHE A 248 -12.72 -17.03 -18.63
C PHE A 248 -13.15 -17.74 -19.93
N ILE A 249 -13.85 -17.06 -20.84
CA ILE A 249 -14.17 -17.62 -22.17
C ILE A 249 -12.89 -17.86 -22.97
N ILE A 250 -11.94 -16.91 -22.94
CA ILE A 250 -10.62 -17.07 -23.57
C ILE A 250 -9.89 -18.27 -22.98
N LEU A 251 -9.90 -18.45 -21.65
CA LEU A 251 -9.33 -19.61 -20.98
C LEU A 251 -9.90 -20.91 -21.53
N LEU A 252 -11.23 -21.05 -21.58
CA LEU A 252 -11.89 -22.26 -22.10
C LEU A 252 -11.52 -22.53 -23.56
N GLY A 253 -11.50 -21.48 -24.38
CA GLY A 253 -11.12 -21.56 -25.80
C GLY A 253 -9.69 -22.05 -25.98
N ILE A 254 -8.71 -21.37 -25.38
CA ILE A 254 -7.30 -21.73 -25.53
C ILE A 254 -7.01 -23.09 -24.89
N ASN A 255 -7.64 -23.40 -23.75
CA ASN A 255 -7.49 -24.70 -23.11
C ASN A 255 -7.96 -25.85 -24.02
N SER A 256 -9.04 -25.62 -24.76
CA SER A 256 -9.57 -26.60 -25.72
C SER A 256 -8.62 -26.81 -26.90
N LEU A 257 -7.99 -25.74 -27.39
CA LEU A 257 -7.00 -25.80 -28.48
C LEU A 257 -5.79 -26.67 -28.14
N LEU A 258 -5.39 -26.76 -26.87
CA LEU A 258 -4.26 -27.61 -26.45
C LEU A 258 -4.49 -29.10 -26.77
N TYR A 259 -5.74 -29.56 -26.74
CA TYR A 259 -6.06 -30.95 -27.08
C TYR A 259 -6.04 -31.22 -28.58
N LEU A 260 -6.12 -30.21 -29.45
CA LEU A 260 -5.97 -30.39 -30.90
C LEU A 260 -4.58 -30.87 -31.29
N ASN A 261 -3.58 -30.65 -30.42
CA ASN A 261 -2.23 -31.19 -30.60
C ASN A 261 -2.21 -32.73 -30.73
N LEU A 262 -3.27 -33.43 -30.28
CA LEU A 262 -3.46 -34.87 -30.48
C LEU A 262 -3.48 -35.29 -31.97
N TYR A 263 -3.89 -34.40 -32.88
CA TYR A 263 -3.90 -34.70 -34.33
C TYR A 263 -2.50 -34.79 -34.95
N PHE A 264 -1.49 -34.19 -34.33
CA PHE A 264 -0.16 -34.03 -34.91
C PHE A 264 0.90 -34.94 -34.27
N TYR A 265 0.49 -35.97 -33.53
CA TYR A 265 1.42 -36.84 -32.82
C TYR A 265 2.07 -37.91 -33.71
N ASP A 266 3.40 -37.93 -33.69
CA ASP A 266 4.19 -39.04 -34.23
C ASP A 266 4.21 -40.19 -33.21
N VAL A 267 3.69 -41.35 -33.63
CA VAL A 267 3.62 -42.58 -32.83
C VAL A 267 5.00 -42.98 -32.31
N LYS A 268 6.05 -42.83 -33.12
CA LYS A 268 7.42 -43.20 -32.74
C LYS A 268 7.95 -42.33 -31.61
N GLU A 269 7.59 -41.05 -31.63
CA GLU A 269 7.95 -40.08 -30.60
C GLU A 269 7.22 -40.36 -29.28
N VAL A 270 5.94 -40.76 -29.32
CA VAL A 270 5.11 -41.02 -28.14
C VAL A 270 5.64 -42.19 -27.31
N PHE A 271 6.10 -43.25 -27.97
CA PHE A 271 6.69 -44.41 -27.29
C PHE A 271 8.14 -44.16 -26.87
N SER A 272 8.84 -43.22 -27.52
CA SER A 272 10.12 -42.72 -27.04
C SER A 272 9.92 -41.77 -25.85
N ASN A 273 10.10 -42.26 -24.62
CA ASN A 273 9.85 -41.54 -23.37
C ASN A 273 10.59 -40.18 -23.19
N SER A 274 11.49 -39.80 -24.10
CA SER A 274 12.56 -38.84 -23.83
C SER A 274 12.31 -37.41 -24.34
N ARG A 275 11.53 -37.19 -25.41
CA ARG A 275 11.51 -35.87 -26.10
C ARG A 275 10.44 -34.92 -25.55
N SER A 276 9.19 -35.37 -25.42
CA SER A 276 8.07 -34.56 -24.93
C SER A 276 8.24 -34.11 -23.47
N SER A 277 8.77 -34.98 -22.62
CA SER A 277 8.96 -34.76 -21.19
C SER A 277 10.09 -33.75 -20.89
N LYS A 278 11.11 -33.67 -21.77
CA LYS A 278 12.20 -32.70 -21.67
C LYS A 278 11.75 -31.26 -21.95
N ASN A 279 10.90 -31.05 -22.97
CA ASN A 279 10.37 -29.73 -23.28
C ASN A 279 9.46 -29.19 -22.16
N LEU A 280 8.62 -30.06 -21.59
CA LEU A 280 7.81 -29.73 -20.40
C LEU A 280 8.66 -29.33 -19.20
N LEU A 281 9.74 -30.08 -18.96
CA LEU A 281 10.65 -29.80 -17.87
C LEU A 281 11.32 -28.43 -18.06
N ALA A 282 11.75 -28.11 -19.28
CA ALA A 282 12.30 -26.78 -19.61
C ALA A 282 11.29 -25.65 -19.37
N LEU A 283 10.02 -25.81 -19.81
CA LEU A 283 8.97 -24.83 -19.56
C LEU A 283 8.69 -24.60 -18.06
N ASN A 284 8.73 -25.67 -17.26
CA ASN A 284 8.55 -25.54 -15.80
C ASN A 284 9.71 -24.80 -15.14
N TYR A 285 10.94 -24.96 -15.62
CA TYR A 285 12.07 -24.18 -15.13
C TYR A 285 11.96 -22.70 -15.51
N VAL A 286 11.44 -22.37 -16.70
CA VAL A 286 11.14 -20.98 -17.09
C VAL A 286 10.04 -20.39 -16.21
N LEU A 287 8.95 -21.13 -15.99
CA LEU A 287 7.88 -20.69 -15.12
C LEU A 287 8.38 -20.47 -13.69
N LYS A 288 9.20 -21.39 -13.17
CA LYS A 288 9.85 -21.25 -11.88
C LYS A 288 10.63 -19.95 -11.79
N LEU A 289 11.47 -19.64 -12.79
CA LEU A 289 12.23 -18.38 -12.78
C LEU A 289 11.31 -17.15 -12.63
N VAL A 290 10.21 -17.11 -13.38
CA VAL A 290 9.23 -16.00 -13.32
C VAL A 290 8.53 -15.96 -11.95
N THR A 291 8.07 -17.10 -11.44
CA THR A 291 7.36 -17.14 -10.15
C THR A 291 8.28 -16.86 -8.97
N THR A 292 9.54 -17.33 -9.00
CA THR A 292 10.54 -17.00 -7.98
C THR A 292 10.83 -15.49 -7.96
N ILE A 293 10.90 -14.81 -9.12
CA ILE A 293 11.04 -13.33 -9.17
C ILE A 293 9.87 -12.66 -8.45
N ILE A 294 8.63 -13.02 -8.81
CA ILE A 294 7.42 -12.45 -8.19
C ILE A 294 7.39 -12.74 -6.68
N THR A 295 7.77 -13.95 -6.28
CA THR A 295 7.83 -14.37 -4.87
C THR A 295 8.83 -13.54 -4.09
N ILE A 296 10.02 -13.29 -4.64
CA ILE A 296 11.04 -12.46 -4.01
C ILE A 296 10.50 -11.04 -3.79
N PHE A 297 9.88 -10.42 -4.79
CA PHE A 297 9.30 -9.09 -4.63
C PHE A 297 8.25 -9.04 -3.52
N ILE A 298 7.29 -9.96 -3.54
CA ILE A 298 6.19 -9.98 -2.57
C ILE A 298 6.71 -10.24 -1.16
N ILE A 299 7.56 -11.25 -0.97
CA ILE A 299 8.10 -11.58 0.36
C ILE A 299 8.98 -10.46 0.89
N SER A 300 9.78 -9.82 0.04
CA SER A 300 10.66 -8.73 0.46
C SER A 300 9.89 -7.47 0.82
N SER A 301 8.88 -7.10 0.02
CA SER A 301 7.92 -6.04 0.34
C SER A 301 7.22 -6.30 1.69
N ASN A 302 6.95 -7.56 2.00
CA ASN A 302 6.31 -7.91 3.27
C ASN A 302 7.25 -7.79 4.46
N ILE A 303 8.51 -8.18 4.29
CA ILE A 303 9.53 -8.00 5.33
C ILE A 303 9.72 -6.50 5.62
N ALA A 304 9.78 -5.66 4.57
CA ALA A 304 9.79 -4.21 4.68
C ALA A 304 8.61 -3.67 5.49
N LEU A 305 7.38 -4.02 5.09
CA LEU A 305 6.16 -3.56 5.76
C LEU A 305 6.06 -4.05 7.21
N ILE A 306 6.49 -5.29 7.50
CA ILE A 306 6.56 -5.81 8.87
C ILE A 306 7.53 -4.97 9.71
N SER A 307 8.70 -4.65 9.15
CA SER A 307 9.72 -3.83 9.83
C SER A 307 9.19 -2.42 10.12
N GLN A 308 8.61 -1.75 9.12
CA GLN A 308 8.02 -0.42 9.25
C GLN A 308 6.85 -0.40 10.23
N SER A 309 5.92 -1.36 10.11
CA SER A 309 4.76 -1.46 11.01
C SER A 309 5.18 -1.79 12.45
N TYR A 310 6.24 -2.58 12.64
CA TYR A 310 6.78 -2.87 13.97
C TYR A 310 7.49 -1.65 14.57
N SER A 311 8.20 -0.85 13.77
CA SER A 311 8.73 0.45 14.18
C SER A 311 7.60 1.35 14.65
N PHE A 312 6.53 1.47 13.85
CA PHE A 312 5.38 2.30 14.18
C PHE A 312 4.64 1.83 15.45
N TYR A 313 4.43 0.52 15.62
CA TYR A 313 3.79 -0.03 16.83
C TYR A 313 4.53 0.32 18.12
N LYS A 314 5.86 0.34 18.09
CA LYS A 314 6.66 0.70 19.28
C LYS A 314 6.44 2.14 19.74
N GLN A 315 5.95 3.01 18.85
CA GLN A 315 5.64 4.40 19.16
C GLN A 315 4.35 4.54 19.99
N LYS A 316 3.54 3.49 20.10
CA LYS A 316 2.25 3.52 20.83
C LYS A 316 2.35 4.18 22.20
N SER A 317 3.34 3.78 23.00
CA SER A 317 3.51 4.30 24.36
C SER A 317 3.73 5.82 24.43
N PHE A 318 4.33 6.40 23.38
CA PHE A 318 4.51 7.85 23.27
C PHE A 318 3.17 8.53 23.02
N PHE A 319 2.38 8.06 22.05
CA PHE A 319 1.07 8.65 21.74
C PHE A 319 0.04 8.40 22.83
N ASP A 320 0.06 7.25 23.51
CA ASP A 320 -0.77 6.97 24.69
C ASP A 320 -0.48 8.01 25.81
N ALA A 321 0.78 8.41 25.99
CA ALA A 321 1.17 9.42 26.98
C ALA A 321 0.83 10.87 26.57
N HIS A 322 0.51 11.09 25.30
CA HIS A 322 0.13 12.39 24.74
C HIS A 322 -1.34 12.39 24.26
N SER A 323 -2.20 11.55 24.84
CA SER A 323 -3.60 11.40 24.41
C SER A 323 -4.42 12.69 24.47
N ASP A 324 -4.04 13.63 25.32
CA ASP A 324 -4.65 14.95 25.50
C ASP A 324 -3.99 16.07 24.68
N TYR A 325 -3.11 15.70 23.75
CA TYR A 325 -2.46 16.62 22.82
C TYR A 325 -3.09 16.62 21.44
N TYR A 326 -3.03 17.77 20.78
CA TYR A 326 -3.58 18.04 19.46
C TYR A 326 -2.53 18.68 18.55
N TYR A 327 -2.52 18.29 17.28
CA TYR A 327 -1.90 19.05 16.20
C TYR A 327 -2.86 20.15 15.77
N ILE A 328 -2.36 21.37 15.64
CA ILE A 328 -3.14 22.56 15.31
C ILE A 328 -2.42 23.31 14.22
N GLU A 329 -3.12 23.58 13.12
CA GLU A 329 -2.61 24.35 11.99
C GLU A 329 -3.65 25.39 11.54
N PHE A 330 -3.22 26.62 11.32
CA PHE A 330 -4.06 27.72 10.84
C PHE A 330 -3.82 27.97 9.35
N VAL A 331 -4.76 27.56 8.50
CA VAL A 331 -4.66 27.69 7.05
C VAL A 331 -5.58 28.80 6.56
N TYR A 332 -4.99 29.94 6.17
CA TYR A 332 -5.75 31.02 5.55
C TYR A 332 -6.28 30.62 4.17
N LYS A 333 -7.51 31.03 3.87
CA LYS A 333 -8.14 30.85 2.56
C LYS A 333 -7.32 31.54 1.47
N GLN A 334 -7.04 30.79 0.40
CA GLN A 334 -6.40 31.35 -0.79
C GLN A 334 -7.35 32.33 -1.47
N ILE A 335 -6.91 33.58 -1.60
CA ILE A 335 -7.60 34.62 -2.37
C ILE A 335 -6.86 34.72 -3.71
N GLU A 336 -7.52 34.32 -4.78
CA GLU A 336 -6.99 34.48 -6.14
C GLU A 336 -7.22 35.95 -6.55
N ASN A 337 -6.13 36.66 -6.88
CA ASN A 337 -6.28 38.02 -7.40
C ASN A 337 -6.98 37.98 -8.76
N SER A 338 -7.62 39.09 -9.16
CA SER A 338 -8.36 39.26 -10.43
C SER A 338 -7.56 38.94 -11.71
N ASN A 339 -6.25 38.68 -11.59
CA ASN A 339 -5.34 38.28 -12.67
C ASN A 339 -5.02 36.77 -12.69
N GLY A 340 -5.66 35.94 -11.85
CA GLY A 340 -5.41 34.49 -11.78
C GLY A 340 -4.09 34.09 -11.09
N ILE A 341 -3.48 35.02 -10.35
CA ILE A 341 -2.25 34.78 -9.58
C ILE A 341 -2.63 34.60 -8.11
N ILE A 342 -2.26 33.44 -7.54
CA ILE A 342 -2.41 33.13 -6.12
C ILE A 342 -1.52 34.07 -5.30
N ASP A 343 -2.09 34.75 -4.31
CA ASP A 343 -1.32 35.64 -3.43
C ASP A 343 -0.46 34.80 -2.47
N ASN A 344 0.85 34.72 -2.73
CA ASN A 344 1.79 34.01 -1.87
C ASN A 344 1.81 34.53 -0.42
N ARG A 345 1.32 35.76 -0.17
CA ARG A 345 1.18 36.32 1.19
C ARG A 345 0.19 35.56 2.06
N VAL A 346 -0.64 34.69 1.50
CA VAL A 346 -1.55 33.83 2.27
C VAL A 346 -0.78 32.78 3.07
N PHE A 347 0.23 32.16 2.47
CA PHE A 347 1.10 31.20 3.17
C PHE A 347 1.89 31.87 4.29
N ASP A 348 2.41 33.08 4.03
CA ASP A 348 3.09 33.87 5.05
C ASP A 348 2.17 34.21 6.24
N LYS A 349 0.88 34.44 5.98
CA LYS A 349 -0.13 34.70 7.04
C LYS A 349 -0.46 33.46 7.85
N SER A 350 -0.64 32.30 7.22
CA SER A 350 -0.82 31.02 7.91
C SER A 350 0.35 30.73 8.85
N ALA A 351 1.56 30.78 8.31
CA ALA A 351 2.80 30.60 9.06
C ALA A 351 2.95 31.62 10.22
N SER A 352 2.49 32.85 10.02
CA SER A 352 2.50 33.88 11.06
C SER A 352 1.51 33.59 12.18
N ALA A 353 0.30 33.13 11.87
CA ALA A 353 -0.69 32.74 12.87
C ALA A 353 -0.21 31.51 13.68
N ASP A 354 0.39 30.51 13.02
CA ASP A 354 0.99 29.36 13.71
C ASP A 354 2.12 29.79 14.64
N ALA A 355 3.00 30.70 14.19
CA ALA A 355 4.10 31.22 15.00
C ALA A 355 3.61 32.06 16.19
N GLU A 356 2.58 32.88 16.00
CA GLU A 356 1.97 33.68 17.06
C GLU A 356 1.30 32.79 18.11
N PHE A 357 0.49 31.83 17.67
CA PHE A 357 -0.14 30.84 18.55
C PHE A 357 0.88 30.03 19.34
N TYR A 358 1.94 29.56 18.67
CA TYR A 358 3.06 28.87 19.31
C TYR A 358 3.71 29.71 20.42
N ARG A 359 4.01 30.99 20.14
CA ARG A 359 4.64 31.90 21.12
C ARG A 359 3.74 32.21 22.31
N GLU A 360 2.48 32.51 22.04
CA GLU A 360 1.51 32.89 23.06
C GLU A 360 1.28 31.72 24.04
N PHE A 361 1.02 30.54 23.50
CA PHE A 361 0.60 29.38 24.30
C PHE A 361 1.71 28.39 24.64
N PHE A 362 2.98 28.68 24.32
CA PHE A 362 4.13 27.77 24.53
C PHE A 362 4.17 27.11 25.93
N GLU A 363 4.06 27.92 26.98
CA GLU A 363 4.07 27.44 28.38
C GLU A 363 2.69 26.92 28.80
N GLU A 364 1.63 27.59 28.38
CA GLU A 364 0.27 27.34 28.86
C GLU A 364 -0.31 26.03 28.33
N PHE A 365 -0.12 25.74 27.04
CA PHE A 365 -0.53 24.47 26.42
C PHE A 365 0.58 23.43 26.42
N HIS A 366 1.61 23.59 27.26
CA HIS A 366 2.73 22.64 27.37
C HIS A 366 3.24 22.14 26.01
N VAL A 367 3.42 23.08 25.08
CA VAL A 367 3.63 22.82 23.67
C VAL A 367 4.85 21.92 23.49
N THR A 368 4.67 20.71 22.96
CA THR A 368 5.70 19.68 22.89
C THR A 368 6.06 19.39 21.44
N SER A 369 7.35 19.45 21.13
CA SER A 369 7.87 19.18 19.79
C SER A 369 8.98 18.14 19.87
N VAL A 370 8.90 17.13 19.00
CA VAL A 370 9.92 16.10 18.79
C VAL A 370 9.99 15.80 17.28
N LYS A 371 10.39 16.82 16.50
CA LYS A 371 10.41 16.78 15.04
C LYS A 371 11.61 15.99 14.51
N ASN A 372 11.40 15.16 13.51
CA ASN A 372 12.48 14.53 12.76
C ASN A 372 13.14 15.57 11.84
N ILE A 373 14.47 15.68 11.91
CA ILE A 373 15.24 16.60 11.05
C ILE A 373 16.32 15.83 10.27
N SER A 374 16.12 14.52 10.11
CA SER A 374 17.13 13.64 9.52
C SER A 374 17.42 13.98 8.06
N ASP A 375 16.38 14.28 7.29
CA ASP A 375 16.51 14.57 5.85
C ASP A 375 17.19 15.93 5.63
N PHE A 376 16.87 16.92 6.47
CA PHE A 376 17.51 18.23 6.43
C PHE A 376 19.01 18.16 6.79
N LEU A 377 19.36 17.39 7.83
CA LEU A 377 20.75 17.28 8.28
C LEU A 377 21.59 16.30 7.45
N GLY A 378 20.96 15.42 6.66
CA GLY A 378 21.62 14.29 6.01
C GLY A 378 22.18 13.25 6.99
N ILE A 379 21.82 13.35 8.27
CA ILE A 379 22.19 12.44 9.35
C ILE A 379 20.99 12.27 10.27
N LYS A 380 20.90 11.12 10.97
CA LYS A 380 19.81 10.85 11.92
C LYS A 380 19.72 11.94 12.99
N GLY A 381 18.65 12.74 12.97
CA GLY A 381 18.53 13.94 13.77
C GLY A 381 17.12 14.20 14.27
N ILE A 382 17.00 14.75 15.48
CA ILE A 382 15.73 15.16 16.08
C ILE A 382 15.86 16.58 16.63
N SER A 383 14.85 17.40 16.40
CA SER A 383 14.66 18.70 17.06
C SER A 383 13.62 18.54 18.16
N ALA A 384 14.00 18.85 19.40
CA ALA A 384 13.10 18.76 20.55
C ALA A 384 13.07 20.06 21.34
N ASN A 385 11.91 20.42 21.88
CA ASN A 385 11.77 21.63 22.69
C ASN A 385 11.78 21.32 24.20
N ARG A 386 11.74 22.39 25.01
CA ARG A 386 11.88 22.31 26.46
C ARG A 386 10.86 21.35 27.09
N ASN A 387 9.63 21.34 26.60
CA ASN A 387 8.54 20.52 27.14
C ASN A 387 8.71 19.02 26.83
N ALA A 388 9.50 18.65 25.81
CA ALA A 388 9.86 17.26 25.53
C ALA A 388 10.87 16.66 26.54
N ARG A 389 11.33 17.43 27.54
CA ARG A 389 12.34 16.98 28.53
C ARG A 389 11.94 15.70 29.23
N ALA A 390 10.69 15.57 29.67
CA ALA A 390 10.22 14.40 30.40
C ALA A 390 10.36 13.12 29.56
N TYR A 391 9.99 13.21 28.27
CA TYR A 391 10.16 12.12 27.33
C TYR A 391 11.63 11.79 27.08
N LEU A 392 12.46 12.79 26.77
CA LEU A 392 13.91 12.57 26.52
C LEU A 392 14.63 11.99 27.75
N SER A 393 14.31 12.50 28.94
CA SER A 393 14.90 12.07 30.21
C SER A 393 14.49 10.65 30.62
N SER A 394 13.36 10.15 30.10
CA SER A 394 12.95 8.74 30.26
C SER A 394 13.74 7.77 29.38
N LYS A 395 14.47 8.28 28.38
CA LYS A 395 15.26 7.50 27.43
C LYS A 395 16.76 7.71 27.58
N ILE A 396 17.18 8.87 28.07
CA ILE A 396 18.57 9.30 28.18
C ILE A 396 18.86 9.70 29.62
N ASP A 397 19.53 8.81 30.35
CA ASP A 397 19.82 9.00 31.77
C ASP A 397 20.76 10.19 32.01
N GLU A 398 21.66 10.47 31.07
CA GLU A 398 22.64 11.55 31.17
C GLU A 398 21.99 12.95 31.23
N ILE A 399 20.76 13.11 30.72
CA ILE A 399 20.02 14.38 30.80
C ILE A 399 19.58 14.67 32.25
N ASN A 400 19.31 13.63 33.05
CA ASN A 400 18.87 13.81 34.44
C ASN A 400 19.98 14.35 35.35
N ASN A 401 21.25 14.14 34.98
CA ASN A 401 22.42 14.47 35.79
C ASN A 401 23.00 15.86 35.49
N VAL A 402 22.44 16.58 34.51
CA VAL A 402 22.96 17.88 34.05
C VAL A 402 21.99 19.00 34.43
N ASN A 403 22.52 20.08 35.01
CA ASN A 403 21.75 21.29 35.20
C ASN A 403 21.63 22.03 33.85
N LEU A 404 20.40 22.20 33.36
CA LEU A 404 20.13 22.77 32.03
C LEU A 404 19.95 24.29 32.12
N ASP A 405 21.07 25.03 32.17
CA ASP A 405 21.17 26.48 32.30
C ASP A 405 21.35 27.25 30.97
N LYS A 406 21.64 26.55 29.87
CA LYS A 406 21.88 27.13 28.54
C LYS A 406 20.64 27.10 27.66
N ASP A 407 20.63 27.93 26.62
CA ASP A 407 19.50 28.06 25.69
C ASP A 407 19.32 26.80 24.82
N PHE A 408 20.43 26.20 24.37
CA PHE A 408 20.41 24.98 23.56
C PHE A 408 21.32 23.90 24.13
N TYR A 409 20.97 22.63 23.92
CA TYR A 409 21.83 21.49 24.18
C TYR A 409 21.93 20.60 22.94
N PHE A 410 23.15 20.29 22.54
CA PHE A 410 23.43 19.28 21.52
C PHE A 410 23.64 17.95 22.24
N ILE A 411 22.63 17.09 22.19
CA ILE A 411 22.67 15.78 22.83
C ILE A 411 23.09 14.78 21.76
N LEU A 412 24.31 14.28 21.88
CA LEU A 412 25.02 13.56 20.82
C LEU A 412 25.33 12.11 21.24
N PRO A 413 25.22 11.13 20.34
CA PRO A 413 25.69 9.78 20.62
C PRO A 413 27.20 9.79 20.86
N ASP A 414 27.67 9.00 21.82
CA ASP A 414 29.09 8.94 22.24
C ASP A 414 30.07 8.70 21.08
N LYS A 415 29.64 7.94 20.07
CA LYS A 415 30.38 7.65 18.83
C LYS A 415 30.71 8.89 18.00
N THR A 416 30.10 10.03 18.29
CA THR A 416 30.25 11.29 17.55
C THR A 416 31.17 12.30 18.24
N LYS A 417 31.75 11.97 19.41
CA LYS A 417 32.65 12.85 20.19
C LYS A 417 33.75 13.54 19.36
N ASN A 418 34.27 12.88 18.34
CA ASN A 418 35.36 13.39 17.50
C ASN A 418 34.91 14.05 16.18
N LYS A 419 33.61 14.24 15.96
CA LYS A 419 33.06 14.80 14.72
C LYS A 419 32.59 16.24 14.94
N SER A 420 33.53 17.19 14.89
CA SER A 420 33.23 18.63 15.02
C SER A 420 32.25 19.15 13.97
N ASP A 421 32.18 18.50 12.81
CA ASP A 421 31.30 18.89 11.70
C ASP A 421 29.81 18.81 12.08
N ILE A 422 29.43 17.84 12.92
CA ILE A 422 28.04 17.68 13.39
C ILE A 422 27.59 18.89 14.21
N ILE A 423 28.48 19.41 15.07
CA ILE A 423 28.20 20.60 15.85
C ILE A 423 28.00 21.81 14.93
N ASN A 424 28.78 21.93 13.86
CA ASN A 424 28.62 23.01 12.88
C ASN A 424 27.29 22.88 12.10
N LEU A 425 26.88 21.65 11.75
CA LEU A 425 25.58 21.39 11.13
C LEU A 425 24.43 21.84 12.03
N LEU A 426 24.45 21.50 13.32
CA LEU A 426 23.42 21.92 14.28
C LEU A 426 23.39 23.44 14.49
N LYS A 427 24.56 24.09 14.50
CA LYS A 427 24.64 25.55 14.55
C LYS A 427 24.02 26.20 13.31
N ASN A 428 24.24 25.61 12.14
CA ASN A 428 23.65 26.08 10.89
C ASN A 428 22.12 25.89 10.89
N ASP A 429 21.62 24.78 11.42
CA ASP A 429 20.18 24.54 11.59
C ASP A 429 19.52 25.60 12.49
N ILE A 430 20.13 25.92 13.66
CA ILE A 430 19.63 27.02 14.51
C ILE A 430 19.64 28.35 13.75
N ARG A 431 20.72 28.66 13.02
CA ARG A 431 20.82 29.93 12.27
C ARG A 431 19.84 30.01 11.11
N ALA A 432 19.47 28.88 10.51
CA ALA A 432 18.43 28.83 9.49
C ALA A 432 17.05 29.16 10.08
N LYS A 433 16.76 28.67 11.29
CA LYS A 433 15.48 28.83 11.98
C LYS A 433 15.34 30.19 12.69
N GLU A 434 16.36 30.61 13.40
CA GLU A 434 16.33 31.81 14.27
C GLU A 434 17.02 33.03 13.63
N GLY A 435 17.77 32.82 12.55
CA GLY A 435 18.51 33.86 11.84
C GLY A 435 20.02 33.88 12.14
N THR A 436 20.78 34.46 11.21
CA THR A 436 22.25 34.49 11.25
C THR A 436 22.83 35.30 12.40
N GLU A 437 22.09 36.31 12.89
CA GLU A 437 22.50 37.21 13.98
C GLU A 437 21.99 36.76 15.35
N PHE A 438 21.29 35.62 15.41
CA PHE A 438 20.73 35.11 16.66
C PHE A 438 21.86 34.67 17.63
N VAL A 439 21.90 35.31 18.80
CA VAL A 439 22.88 35.05 19.86
C VAL A 439 22.29 34.05 20.84
N TYR A 440 22.99 32.93 21.06
CA TYR A 440 22.56 31.87 21.97
C TYR A 440 23.75 31.18 22.64
N ASN A 441 23.52 30.65 23.83
CA ASN A 441 24.47 29.79 24.52
C ASN A 441 24.10 28.32 24.32
N TYR A 442 25.10 27.45 24.10
CA TYR A 442 24.85 26.02 23.92
C TYR A 442 25.72 25.12 24.81
N GLY A 443 25.14 24.00 25.22
CA GLY A 443 25.81 22.89 25.90
C GLY A 443 25.93 21.68 24.98
N VAL A 444 26.84 20.76 25.31
CA VAL A 444 26.94 19.47 24.61
C VAL A 444 26.85 18.38 25.67
N ILE A 445 25.95 17.44 25.45
CA ILE A 445 25.76 16.26 26.31
C ILE A 445 26.01 15.05 25.43
N TYR A 446 26.84 14.13 25.90
CA TYR A 446 27.06 12.88 25.20
C TYR A 446 26.35 11.75 25.94
N TYR A 447 25.69 10.88 25.18
CA TYR A 447 24.97 9.74 25.73
C TYR A 447 25.50 8.41 25.18
N HIS A 448 25.48 7.38 26.02
CA HIS A 448 26.08 6.07 25.74
C HIS A 448 25.05 5.02 25.32
N ASN A 449 23.79 5.22 25.74
CA ASN A 449 22.71 4.24 25.54
C ASN A 449 22.31 4.09 24.07
N ASN A 450 21.93 2.87 23.68
CA ASN A 450 21.30 2.61 22.39
C ASN A 450 19.81 2.95 22.50
N ILE A 451 19.42 4.12 22.00
CA ILE A 451 18.07 4.68 22.17
C ILE A 451 17.33 4.77 20.85
N ASP A 452 16.01 4.60 20.93
CA ASP A 452 15.07 4.89 19.86
C ASP A 452 14.18 6.05 20.35
N ILE A 453 14.15 7.15 19.60
CA ILE A 453 13.34 8.33 19.91
C ILE A 453 12.33 8.52 18.79
N VAL A 454 11.07 8.80 19.15
CA VAL A 454 10.01 9.13 18.20
C VAL A 454 10.34 10.47 17.56
N GLY A 455 10.41 10.51 16.23
CA GLY A 455 10.48 11.72 15.44
C GLY A 455 9.20 11.89 14.64
N ILE A 456 8.52 13.02 14.83
CA ILE A 456 7.31 13.40 14.08
C ILE A 456 7.75 14.11 12.80
N ASP A 457 7.15 13.70 11.69
CA ASP A 457 7.36 14.29 10.37
C ASP A 457 6.17 13.93 9.50
N GLU A 458 5.35 14.91 9.15
CA GLU A 458 4.17 14.70 8.30
C GLU A 458 4.51 14.17 6.90
N ASP A 459 5.74 14.37 6.40
CA ASP A 459 6.17 13.84 5.11
C ASP A 459 6.37 12.31 5.15
N TYR A 460 6.44 11.71 6.33
CA TYR A 460 6.55 10.26 6.47
C TYR A 460 5.21 9.56 6.24
N ILE A 461 5.26 8.34 5.70
CA ILE A 461 4.07 7.53 5.33
C ILE A 461 3.03 7.42 6.46
N TYR A 462 3.49 7.37 7.72
CA TYR A 462 2.63 7.29 8.91
C TYR A 462 2.72 8.54 9.81
N GLY A 463 3.32 9.63 9.32
CA GLY A 463 3.50 10.89 10.04
C GLY A 463 4.56 10.88 11.17
N SER A 464 5.25 9.75 11.37
CA SER A 464 6.31 9.60 12.40
C SER A 464 7.13 8.33 12.21
N ASP A 465 8.37 8.32 12.70
CA ASP A 465 9.24 7.13 12.77
C ASP A 465 10.11 7.09 14.04
N LEU A 466 10.69 5.94 14.35
CA LEU A 466 11.69 5.78 15.40
C LEU A 466 13.10 6.01 14.88
N VAL A 467 13.69 7.14 15.27
CA VAL A 467 15.06 7.45 14.93
C VAL A 467 16.00 6.77 15.93
N LYS A 468 16.82 5.84 15.43
CA LYS A 468 17.83 5.13 16.23
C LYS A 468 19.08 5.97 16.43
N ASN A 469 19.48 6.14 17.68
CA ASN A 469 20.64 6.94 18.10
C ASN A 469 20.74 8.31 17.39
N PRO A 470 19.70 9.16 17.51
CA PRO A 470 19.69 10.44 16.84
C PRO A 470 20.66 11.43 17.48
N VAL A 471 21.17 12.34 16.67
CA VAL A 471 21.67 13.63 17.15
C VAL A 471 20.47 14.48 17.54
N ILE A 472 20.39 14.96 18.78
CA ILE A 472 19.23 15.72 19.26
C ILE A 472 19.63 17.18 19.47
N LEU A 473 18.96 18.07 18.76
CA LEU A 473 18.94 19.50 19.01
C LEU A 473 17.85 19.78 20.05
N TYR A 474 18.25 20.05 21.29
CA TYR A 474 17.34 20.37 22.37
C TYR A 474 17.27 21.89 22.59
N ASN A 475 16.13 22.49 22.29
CA ASN A 475 15.82 23.89 22.56
C ASN A 475 15.27 24.02 23.98
N ASN A 476 16.06 24.60 24.89
CA ASN A 476 15.74 24.80 26.31
C ASN A 476 15.25 26.23 26.61
N MET A 477 14.98 27.05 25.60
CA MET A 477 14.47 28.41 25.79
C MET A 477 13.21 28.42 26.65
N SER A 478 13.13 29.38 27.57
CA SER A 478 11.93 29.63 28.38
C SER A 478 10.81 30.27 27.55
N GLY A 479 9.55 30.19 28.00
CA GLY A 479 8.44 30.82 27.29
C GLY A 479 8.61 32.32 27.12
N LYS A 480 9.26 33.00 28.08
CA LYS A 480 9.64 34.41 27.94
C LYS A 480 10.58 34.66 26.76
N GLN A 481 11.59 33.79 26.60
CA GLN A 481 12.53 33.89 25.48
C GLN A 481 11.85 33.58 24.14
N VAL A 482 10.99 32.55 24.10
CA VAL A 482 10.19 32.20 22.91
C VAL A 482 9.28 33.36 22.50
N ARG A 483 8.58 33.99 23.45
CA ARG A 483 7.72 35.17 23.22
C ARG A 483 8.50 36.41 22.73
N SER A 484 9.76 36.55 23.13
CA SER A 484 10.60 37.70 22.75
C SER A 484 11.30 37.55 21.40
N GLN A 485 11.14 36.41 20.70
CA GLN A 485 11.70 36.23 19.36
C GLN A 485 11.01 37.15 18.35
N SER A 486 11.78 37.75 17.44
CA SER A 486 11.30 38.72 16.45
C SER A 486 10.32 38.11 15.44
N SER A 487 9.27 38.85 15.10
CA SER A 487 8.21 38.50 14.12
C SER A 487 8.63 38.58 12.65
N ASP A 488 9.78 39.20 12.35
CA ASP A 488 10.20 39.53 10.97
C ASP A 488 10.49 38.31 10.06
N LYS A 489 10.40 37.08 10.58
CA LYS A 489 10.69 35.83 9.85
C LYS A 489 9.67 34.70 10.10
N ASP A 490 8.46 35.05 10.50
CA ASP A 490 7.44 34.06 10.86
C ASP A 490 7.04 33.14 9.70
N SER A 491 7.17 33.59 8.45
CA SER A 491 6.96 32.75 7.25
C SER A 491 7.93 31.57 7.14
N ILE A 492 9.17 31.71 7.59
CA ILE A 492 10.14 30.61 7.64
C ILE A 492 9.83 29.68 8.81
N LYS A 493 9.20 30.17 9.88
CA LYS A 493 8.91 29.40 11.10
C LYS A 493 7.68 28.50 10.96
N GLY A 494 6.67 28.89 10.17
CA GLY A 494 5.44 28.10 9.97
C GLY A 494 5.69 26.65 9.53
N ASP A 495 6.53 26.43 8.51
CA ASP A 495 6.89 25.08 8.03
C ASP A 495 7.57 24.21 9.11
N TYR A 496 8.15 24.81 10.15
CA TYR A 496 8.74 24.08 11.28
C TYR A 496 7.76 23.81 12.42
N LEU A 497 6.57 24.41 12.40
CA LEU A 497 5.57 24.34 13.47
C LEU A 497 4.42 23.34 13.19
N ALA A 498 4.26 22.88 11.95
CA ALA A 498 3.22 21.91 11.55
C ALA A 498 3.26 20.59 12.39
N ASP A 499 4.43 20.19 12.89
CA ASP A 499 4.62 18.94 13.66
C ASP A 499 4.55 19.10 15.19
N VAL A 500 3.98 20.21 15.67
CA VAL A 500 3.99 20.56 17.10
C VAL A 500 2.68 20.15 17.78
N MET A 501 2.80 19.57 18.98
CA MET A 501 1.67 19.09 19.76
C MET A 501 1.30 20.08 20.88
N TYR A 502 0.02 20.44 20.97
CA TYR A 502 -0.54 21.35 21.98
C TYR A 502 -1.44 20.58 22.94
N LYS A 503 -1.22 20.73 24.25
CA LYS A 503 -2.02 20.07 25.29
C LYS A 503 -3.33 20.83 25.51
N LEU A 504 -4.45 20.27 25.05
CA LEU A 504 -5.79 20.82 25.25
C LEU A 504 -6.62 19.84 26.09
N SER A 505 -6.43 19.91 27.40
CA SER A 505 -7.00 18.93 28.35
C SER A 505 -8.17 19.45 29.19
N SER A 506 -8.41 20.76 29.22
CA SER A 506 -9.43 21.39 30.06
C SER A 506 -10.36 22.29 29.25
N GLU A 507 -11.60 22.48 29.73
CA GLU A 507 -12.56 23.41 29.11
C GLU A 507 -11.98 24.83 28.97
N ASP A 508 -11.25 25.31 29.98
CA ASP A 508 -10.55 26.61 29.95
C ASP A 508 -9.51 26.70 28.81
N ALA A 509 -8.78 25.61 28.52
CA ALA A 509 -7.84 25.58 27.40
C ALA A 509 -8.57 25.66 26.05
N PHE A 510 -9.74 25.00 25.93
CA PHE A 510 -10.59 25.12 24.74
C PHE A 510 -11.18 26.52 24.58
N ASP A 511 -11.62 27.15 25.68
CA ASP A 511 -12.13 28.52 25.66
C ASP A 511 -11.07 29.53 25.22
N LYS A 512 -9.83 29.37 25.69
CA LYS A 512 -8.69 30.20 25.28
C LYS A 512 -8.29 29.99 23.82
N PHE A 513 -8.27 28.74 23.36
CA PHE A 513 -8.09 28.42 21.95
C PHE A 513 -9.18 29.08 21.08
N ASN A 514 -10.45 28.95 21.46
CA ASN A 514 -11.56 29.59 20.76
C ASN A 514 -11.42 31.12 20.80
N LYS A 515 -11.01 31.69 21.93
CA LYS A 515 -10.78 33.13 22.04
C LYS A 515 -9.68 33.61 21.11
N PHE A 516 -8.57 32.87 20.98
CA PHE A 516 -7.50 33.20 20.02
C PHE A 516 -8.04 33.27 18.58
N ILE A 517 -8.92 32.33 18.22
CA ILE A 517 -9.57 32.31 16.90
C ILE A 517 -10.39 33.58 16.66
N VAL A 518 -11.16 34.03 17.66
CA VAL A 518 -11.95 35.26 17.58
C VAL A 518 -11.04 36.50 17.51
N ASP A 519 -10.08 36.60 18.43
CA ASP A 519 -9.19 37.77 18.56
C ASP A 519 -8.35 38.01 17.28
N HIS A 520 -8.01 36.94 16.55
CA HIS A 520 -7.23 37.00 15.31
C HIS A 520 -8.09 36.93 14.03
N ASN A 521 -9.42 37.01 14.14
CA ASN A 521 -10.37 36.92 13.00
C ASN A 521 -10.18 35.64 12.16
N LEU A 522 -9.88 34.52 12.80
CA LEU A 522 -9.67 33.21 12.17
C LEU A 522 -10.96 32.39 12.02
N GLU A 523 -12.11 32.89 12.49
CA GLU A 523 -13.41 32.19 12.46
C GLU A 523 -13.84 31.76 11.04
N GLU A 524 -13.39 32.50 10.04
CA GLU A 524 -13.65 32.22 8.63
C GLU A 524 -12.46 31.54 7.92
N GLN A 525 -11.36 31.26 8.60
CA GLN A 525 -10.20 30.57 8.04
C GLN A 525 -10.30 29.05 8.29
N PHE A 526 -9.41 28.27 7.68
CA PHE A 526 -9.34 26.84 7.95
C PHE A 526 -8.46 26.60 9.17
N ILE A 527 -8.96 25.76 10.07
CA ILE A 527 -8.27 25.41 11.30
C ILE A 527 -8.29 23.90 11.39
N GLU A 528 -7.14 23.28 11.18
CA GLU A 528 -7.00 21.84 11.33
C GLU A 528 -6.70 21.54 12.80
N LYS A 529 -7.52 20.69 13.43
CA LYS A 529 -7.33 20.25 14.81
C LYS A 529 -7.47 18.75 14.88
N ASN A 530 -6.34 18.06 15.02
CA ASN A 530 -6.27 16.60 15.01
C ASN A 530 -5.71 16.09 16.35
N ASN A 531 -6.45 15.22 17.05
CA ASN A 531 -5.93 14.59 18.26
C ASN A 531 -4.74 13.67 17.92
N SER A 532 -3.68 13.73 18.73
CA SER A 532 -2.44 13.02 18.45
C SER A 532 -2.60 11.48 18.52
N LEU A 533 -3.36 10.98 19.49
CA LEU A 533 -3.62 9.55 19.66
C LEU A 533 -4.58 9.04 18.59
N GLU A 534 -5.66 9.77 18.30
CA GLU A 534 -6.60 9.39 17.24
C GLU A 534 -5.90 9.33 15.87
N LYS A 535 -5.03 10.31 15.55
CA LYS A 535 -4.20 10.31 14.32
C LYS A 535 -3.32 9.06 14.28
N TYR A 536 -2.63 8.72 15.37
CA TYR A 536 -1.82 7.50 15.47
C TYR A 536 -2.65 6.22 15.31
N GLU A 537 -3.81 6.10 15.99
CA GLU A 537 -4.66 4.92 15.92
C GLU A 537 -5.22 4.71 14.50
N ASN A 538 -5.60 5.78 13.82
CA ASN A 538 -6.04 5.74 12.43
C ASN A 538 -4.93 5.24 11.50
N MET A 539 -3.71 5.77 11.63
CA MET A 539 -2.56 5.29 10.85
C MET A 539 -2.18 3.85 11.19
N TRP A 540 -2.32 3.45 12.45
CA TRP A 540 -2.06 2.07 12.88
C TRP A 540 -3.06 1.08 12.29
N ILE A 541 -4.32 1.49 12.15
CA ILE A 541 -5.35 0.70 11.44
C ILE A 541 -4.96 0.50 9.98
N ILE A 542 -4.47 1.55 9.30
CA ILE A 542 -4.01 1.47 7.91
C ILE A 542 -2.83 0.51 7.78
N ALA A 543 -1.82 0.63 8.65
CA ALA A 543 -0.66 -0.26 8.68
C ALA A 543 -1.06 -1.73 8.92
N LYS A 544 -1.97 -2.01 9.87
CA LYS A 544 -2.51 -3.37 10.10
C LYS A 544 -3.19 -3.96 8.87
N LYS A 545 -4.03 -3.16 8.18
CA LYS A 545 -4.71 -3.61 6.95
C LYS A 545 -3.69 -4.00 5.89
N ALA A 546 -2.67 -3.17 5.70
CA ALA A 546 -1.57 -3.46 4.77
C ALA A 546 -0.87 -4.78 5.14
N LEU A 547 -0.58 -5.03 6.43
CA LEU A 547 0.04 -6.28 6.88
C LEU A 547 -0.82 -7.52 6.58
N TYR A 548 -2.13 -7.47 6.85
CA TYR A 548 -3.01 -8.62 6.59
C TYR A 548 -3.09 -8.99 5.12
N ILE A 549 -3.22 -7.99 4.23
CA ILE A 549 -3.26 -8.19 2.78
C ILE A 549 -1.96 -8.86 2.31
N ASN A 550 -0.83 -8.32 2.76
CA ASN A 550 0.48 -8.81 2.41
C ASN A 550 0.72 -10.24 2.91
N LEU A 551 0.30 -10.55 4.15
CA LEU A 551 0.36 -11.91 4.70
C LEU A 551 -0.40 -12.91 3.79
N VAL A 552 -1.61 -12.55 3.38
CA VAL A 552 -2.42 -13.39 2.49
C VAL A 552 -1.69 -13.59 1.17
N PHE A 553 -1.25 -12.52 0.50
CA PHE A 553 -0.49 -12.63 -0.75
C PHE A 553 0.76 -13.51 -0.62
N SER A 554 1.51 -13.41 0.48
CA SER A 554 2.65 -14.28 0.76
C SER A 554 2.28 -15.75 0.80
N ILE A 555 1.25 -16.11 1.57
CA ILE A 555 0.80 -17.51 1.69
C ILE A 555 0.41 -18.04 0.31
N LEU A 556 -0.29 -17.24 -0.49
CA LEU A 556 -0.78 -17.63 -1.80
C LEU A 556 0.36 -17.86 -2.81
N VAL A 557 1.35 -16.97 -2.81
CA VAL A 557 2.49 -17.07 -3.74
C VAL A 557 3.42 -18.22 -3.34
N LEU A 558 3.62 -18.45 -2.04
CA LEU A 558 4.34 -19.62 -1.54
C LEU A 558 3.65 -20.94 -1.92
N LEU A 559 2.32 -21.01 -1.84
CA LEU A 559 1.56 -22.17 -2.29
C LEU A 559 1.76 -22.44 -3.79
N LEU A 560 1.76 -21.39 -4.61
CA LEU A 560 2.03 -21.51 -6.05
C LEU A 560 3.45 -22.06 -6.31
N GLU A 561 4.45 -21.53 -5.60
CA GLU A 561 5.84 -21.96 -5.73
C GLU A 561 6.01 -23.45 -5.33
N PHE A 562 5.34 -23.89 -4.27
CA PHE A 562 5.34 -25.30 -3.85
C PHE A 562 4.75 -26.24 -4.89
N ILE A 563 3.70 -25.80 -5.58
CA ILE A 563 3.07 -26.56 -6.66
C ILE A 563 4.04 -26.72 -7.84
N ILE A 564 4.74 -25.65 -8.21
CA ILE A 564 5.73 -25.66 -9.30
C ILE A 564 6.90 -26.58 -8.95
N ILE A 565 7.45 -26.45 -7.74
CA ILE A 565 8.55 -27.31 -7.26
C ILE A 565 8.14 -28.79 -7.30
N ASN A 566 6.95 -29.14 -6.78
CA ASN A 566 6.45 -30.51 -6.82
C ASN A 566 6.30 -31.04 -8.26
N SER A 567 5.88 -30.17 -9.18
CA SER A 567 5.73 -30.51 -10.60
C SER A 567 7.08 -30.75 -11.27
N ILE A 568 8.08 -29.91 -11.01
CA ILE A 568 9.47 -30.06 -11.48
C ILE A 568 10.07 -31.37 -10.98
N ILE A 569 9.95 -31.68 -9.69
CA ILE A 569 10.54 -32.90 -9.12
C ILE A 569 9.92 -34.14 -9.78
N LYS A 570 8.59 -34.18 -9.93
CA LYS A 570 7.94 -35.29 -10.64
C LYS A 570 8.45 -35.46 -12.06
N LEU A 571 8.61 -34.36 -12.80
CA LEU A 571 9.14 -34.40 -14.16
C LEU A 571 10.60 -34.84 -14.21
N GLU A 572 11.45 -34.37 -13.31
CA GLU A 572 12.86 -34.75 -13.30
C GLU A 572 13.01 -36.26 -13.04
N TYR A 573 12.18 -36.82 -12.16
CA TYR A 573 12.13 -38.24 -11.87
C TYR A 573 11.55 -39.07 -13.02
N GLU A 574 10.64 -38.52 -13.83
CA GLU A 574 10.14 -39.17 -15.05
C GLU A 574 11.17 -39.10 -16.20
N VAL A 575 11.81 -37.95 -16.41
CA VAL A 575 12.76 -37.70 -17.52
C VAL A 575 14.09 -38.41 -17.31
N ASN A 576 14.62 -38.39 -16.09
CA ASN A 576 15.94 -38.96 -15.77
C ASN A 576 15.82 -40.23 -14.90
N ALA A 577 14.70 -40.94 -14.99
CA ALA A 577 14.41 -42.14 -14.20
C ALA A 577 15.57 -43.15 -14.18
N ILE A 578 16.16 -43.42 -15.36
CA ILE A 578 17.26 -44.38 -15.52
C ILE A 578 18.51 -43.90 -14.79
N GLU A 579 18.92 -42.65 -15.00
CA GLU A 579 20.11 -42.06 -14.37
C GLU A 579 19.98 -42.05 -12.84
N LEU A 580 18.83 -41.63 -12.33
CA LEU A 580 18.54 -41.58 -10.89
C LEU A 580 18.53 -42.99 -10.27
N SER A 581 18.00 -43.98 -11.00
CA SER A 581 17.97 -45.38 -10.54
C SER A 581 19.38 -45.98 -10.46
N ILE A 582 20.21 -45.75 -11.47
CA ILE A 582 21.62 -46.22 -11.49
C ILE A 582 22.39 -45.58 -10.33
N LYS A 583 22.30 -44.27 -10.14
CA LYS A 583 22.95 -43.56 -9.02
C LYS A 583 22.52 -44.12 -7.66
N LYS A 584 21.24 -44.46 -7.51
CA LYS A 584 20.74 -45.06 -6.26
C LYS A 584 21.34 -46.44 -6.00
N VAL A 585 21.42 -47.31 -7.02
CA VAL A 585 22.03 -48.64 -6.90
C VAL A 585 23.53 -48.53 -6.57
N LEU A 586 24.21 -47.53 -7.12
CA LEU A 586 25.62 -47.24 -6.85
C LEU A 586 25.88 -46.61 -5.46
N GLY A 587 24.85 -46.45 -4.62
CA GLY A 587 25.00 -45.96 -3.24
C GLY A 587 25.17 -44.44 -3.09
N TYR A 588 24.85 -43.65 -4.12
CA TYR A 588 24.92 -42.19 -4.04
C TYR A 588 23.94 -41.65 -2.99
N SER A 589 24.36 -40.61 -2.28
CA SER A 589 23.49 -39.91 -1.34
C SER A 589 22.32 -39.22 -2.05
N ILE A 590 21.27 -38.86 -1.28
CA ILE A 590 20.08 -38.17 -1.80
C ILE A 590 20.46 -36.85 -2.49
N LEU A 591 21.40 -36.10 -1.90
CA LEU A 591 21.84 -34.80 -2.42
C LEU A 591 22.66 -34.95 -3.72
N GLU A 592 23.60 -35.89 -3.79
CA GLU A 592 24.42 -36.10 -4.99
C GLU A 592 23.58 -36.56 -6.17
N LYS A 593 22.61 -37.44 -5.92
CA LYS A 593 21.70 -37.93 -6.96
C LYS A 593 20.83 -36.81 -7.53
N ASN A 594 20.31 -35.94 -6.68
CA ASN A 594 19.42 -34.84 -7.05
C ASN A 594 20.16 -33.50 -7.27
N ARG A 595 21.50 -33.53 -7.39
CA ARG A 595 22.35 -32.34 -7.53
C ARG A 595 21.88 -31.40 -8.63
N LYS A 596 21.38 -31.93 -9.74
CA LYS A 596 20.88 -31.12 -10.86
C LYS A 596 19.71 -30.23 -10.44
N ILE A 597 18.67 -30.76 -9.79
CA ILE A 597 17.48 -30.00 -9.34
C ILE A 597 17.90 -28.91 -8.34
N ILE A 598 18.80 -29.28 -7.40
CA ILE A 598 19.30 -28.38 -6.36
C ILE A 598 20.10 -27.24 -6.99
N MET A 599 21.05 -27.53 -7.88
CA MET A 599 21.87 -26.52 -8.55
C MET A 599 21.02 -25.62 -9.45
N LEU A 600 20.07 -26.18 -10.20
CA LEU A 600 19.18 -25.39 -11.05
C LEU A 600 18.33 -24.43 -10.22
N THR A 601 17.84 -24.89 -9.06
CA THR A 601 17.13 -24.03 -8.10
C THR A 601 18.01 -22.90 -7.60
N ILE A 602 19.23 -23.19 -7.14
CA ILE A 602 20.17 -22.17 -6.67
C ILE A 602 20.44 -21.14 -7.77
N ILE A 603 20.72 -21.59 -8.99
CA ILE A 603 20.99 -20.71 -10.14
C ILE A 603 19.76 -19.85 -10.46
N THR A 604 18.56 -20.43 -10.52
CA THR A 604 17.34 -19.66 -10.80
C THR A 604 17.08 -18.63 -9.72
N THR A 605 17.18 -18.98 -8.44
CA THR A 605 16.90 -18.04 -7.34
C THR A 605 17.95 -16.92 -7.29
N ILE A 606 19.23 -17.22 -7.48
CA ILE A 606 20.27 -16.17 -7.57
C ILE A 606 20.01 -15.25 -8.76
N SER A 607 19.66 -15.79 -9.93
CA SER A 607 19.32 -14.99 -11.11
C SER A 607 18.10 -14.10 -10.85
N SER A 608 17.09 -14.63 -10.15
CA SER A 608 15.90 -13.89 -9.76
C SER A 608 16.19 -12.77 -8.76
N ILE A 609 17.09 -12.99 -7.79
CA ILE A 609 17.54 -11.95 -6.85
C ILE A 609 18.26 -10.83 -7.61
N ILE A 610 19.19 -11.16 -8.50
CA ILE A 610 19.92 -10.17 -9.32
C ILE A 610 18.93 -9.34 -10.15
N MET A 611 17.99 -10.00 -10.83
CA MET A 611 16.97 -9.32 -11.62
C MET A 611 16.10 -8.41 -10.76
N ALA A 612 15.67 -8.87 -9.59
CA ALA A 612 14.84 -8.09 -8.68
C ALA A 612 15.58 -6.83 -8.18
N VAL A 613 16.88 -6.96 -7.86
CA VAL A 613 17.73 -5.84 -7.46
C VAL A 613 17.89 -4.82 -8.60
N ILE A 614 18.11 -5.28 -9.84
CA ILE A 614 18.22 -4.38 -11.01
C ILE A 614 16.93 -3.56 -11.17
N VAL A 615 15.78 -4.22 -11.10
CA VAL A 615 14.47 -3.55 -11.21
C VAL A 615 14.26 -2.55 -10.07
N ALA A 616 14.65 -2.90 -8.84
CA ALA A 616 14.56 -1.99 -7.69
C ALA A 616 15.42 -0.73 -7.84
N ILE A 617 16.64 -0.88 -8.36
CA ILE A 617 17.53 0.26 -8.67
C ILE A 617 16.91 1.17 -9.73
N ILE A 618 16.31 0.59 -10.79
CA ILE A 618 15.62 1.37 -11.85
C ILE A 618 14.43 2.15 -11.27
N LEU A 619 13.70 1.54 -10.33
CA LEU A 619 12.55 2.17 -9.66
C LEU A 619 12.95 3.11 -8.51
N LYS A 620 14.25 3.28 -8.23
CA LYS A 620 14.79 4.11 -7.14
C LYS A 620 14.19 3.79 -5.77
N THR A 621 13.98 2.51 -5.46
CA THR A 621 13.49 2.11 -4.13
C THR A 621 14.64 2.04 -3.11
N GLU A 622 14.46 2.63 -1.93
CA GLU A 622 15.54 2.77 -0.93
C GLU A 622 15.88 1.49 -0.17
N GLU A 623 15.04 0.45 -0.28
CA GLU A 623 15.12 -0.73 0.58
C GLU A 623 15.62 -2.01 -0.12
N VAL A 624 16.67 -1.88 -0.94
CA VAL A 624 17.26 -3.00 -1.71
C VAL A 624 17.72 -4.17 -0.82
N TYR A 625 18.06 -3.91 0.44
CA TYR A 625 18.53 -4.94 1.38
C TYR A 625 17.44 -5.96 1.76
N TYR A 626 16.16 -5.58 1.79
CA TYR A 626 15.08 -6.54 2.04
C TYR A 626 14.92 -7.53 0.88
N LEU A 627 15.26 -7.13 -0.36
CA LEU A 627 15.24 -8.05 -1.51
C LEU A 627 16.25 -9.17 -1.38
N ALA A 628 17.46 -8.84 -0.92
CA ALA A 628 18.49 -9.84 -0.66
C ALA A 628 18.08 -10.79 0.48
N PHE A 629 17.57 -10.23 1.59
CA PHE A 629 17.15 -11.04 2.74
C PHE A 629 15.95 -11.94 2.42
N GLY A 630 14.93 -11.40 1.75
CA GLY A 630 13.76 -12.15 1.30
C GLY A 630 14.14 -13.25 0.30
N GLY A 631 15.04 -12.95 -0.64
CA GLY A 631 15.55 -13.93 -1.61
C GLY A 631 16.33 -15.08 -0.97
N ILE A 632 17.19 -14.80 0.00
CA ILE A 632 17.91 -15.85 0.75
C ILE A 632 16.91 -16.69 1.55
N GLY A 633 15.93 -16.06 2.20
CA GLY A 633 14.87 -16.76 2.93
C GLY A 633 14.08 -17.73 2.02
N ILE A 634 13.71 -17.28 0.82
CA ILE A 634 13.05 -18.11 -0.18
C ILE A 634 13.95 -19.28 -0.61
N LEU A 635 15.24 -19.04 -0.88
CA LEU A 635 16.16 -20.12 -1.28
C LEU A 635 16.21 -21.23 -0.22
N VAL A 636 16.35 -20.88 1.06
CA VAL A 636 16.36 -21.85 2.16
C VAL A 636 15.05 -22.65 2.22
N LEU A 637 13.93 -21.96 2.05
CA LEU A 637 12.60 -22.55 2.08
C LEU A 637 12.36 -23.48 0.87
N GLU A 638 12.78 -23.08 -0.34
CA GLU A 638 12.70 -23.92 -1.54
C GLU A 638 13.55 -25.19 -1.41
N LEU A 639 14.79 -25.08 -0.92
CA LEU A 639 15.66 -26.23 -0.72
C LEU A 639 15.09 -27.21 0.31
N SER A 640 14.46 -26.70 1.37
CA SER A 640 13.77 -27.50 2.39
C SER A 640 12.61 -28.28 1.77
N VAL A 641 11.80 -27.62 0.94
CA VAL A 641 10.64 -28.22 0.26
C VAL A 641 11.07 -29.24 -0.78
N ILE A 642 12.12 -28.96 -1.56
CA ILE A 642 12.69 -29.90 -2.52
C ILE A 642 13.14 -31.17 -1.81
N THR A 643 13.88 -31.02 -0.71
CA THR A 643 14.38 -32.15 0.09
C THR A 643 13.22 -33.00 0.64
N PHE A 644 12.18 -32.36 1.16
CA PHE A 644 10.98 -33.04 1.66
C PHE A 644 10.26 -33.84 0.54
N TYR A 645 10.04 -33.25 -0.62
CA TYR A 645 9.36 -33.93 -1.74
C TYR A 645 10.19 -35.06 -2.34
N ILE A 646 11.52 -34.89 -2.45
CA ILE A 646 12.42 -35.96 -2.88
C ILE A 646 12.30 -37.15 -1.93
N HIS A 647 12.38 -36.92 -0.61
CA HIS A 647 12.27 -37.98 0.39
C HIS A 647 10.94 -38.74 0.26
N LYS A 648 9.83 -38.01 0.09
CA LYS A 648 8.49 -38.58 -0.12
C LYS A 648 8.39 -39.43 -1.39
N ILE A 649 8.93 -38.95 -2.51
CA ILE A 649 8.88 -39.67 -3.80
C ILE A 649 9.74 -40.93 -3.75
N GLU A 650 10.92 -40.84 -3.15
CA GLU A 650 11.78 -42.02 -3.00
C GLU A 650 11.10 -43.08 -2.14
N ASN A 651 10.63 -42.76 -0.93
CA ASN A 651 10.02 -43.75 -0.04
C ASN A 651 8.78 -44.44 -0.64
N SER A 652 8.03 -43.75 -1.50
CA SER A 652 6.78 -44.28 -2.07
C SER A 652 6.95 -45.10 -3.35
N LYS A 653 8.06 -44.98 -4.08
CA LYS A 653 8.15 -45.51 -5.47
C LYS A 653 9.39 -46.33 -5.83
N ILE A 654 10.32 -46.54 -4.89
CA ILE A 654 11.55 -47.33 -5.12
C ILE A 654 11.28 -48.72 -5.70
N GLN A 655 10.32 -49.47 -5.17
CA GLN A 655 10.05 -50.84 -5.61
C GLN A 655 9.44 -50.92 -7.02
N ASN A 656 8.68 -49.91 -7.45
CA ASN A 656 8.10 -49.86 -8.80
C ASN A 656 9.16 -49.43 -9.84
N ILE A 657 9.99 -48.45 -9.49
CA ILE A 657 11.06 -47.96 -10.38
C ILE A 657 12.08 -49.08 -10.67
N LEU A 658 12.46 -49.86 -9.65
CA LEU A 658 13.41 -50.99 -9.81
C LEU A 658 12.85 -52.17 -10.62
N LYS A 659 11.52 -52.33 -10.68
CA LYS A 659 10.86 -53.40 -11.45
C LYS A 659 10.54 -53.00 -12.90
N GLY A 660 11.04 -51.85 -13.36
CA GLY A 660 10.70 -51.30 -14.68
C GLY A 660 9.26 -50.76 -14.78
N GLY A 661 8.58 -50.60 -13.65
CA GLY A 661 7.25 -50.00 -13.57
C GLY A 661 7.30 -48.50 -13.80
N ASN A 662 6.37 -47.98 -14.60
CA ASN A 662 6.25 -46.55 -14.87
C ASN A 662 5.67 -45.81 -13.64
N LEU A 663 6.06 -44.54 -13.48
CA LEU A 663 5.76 -43.66 -12.33
C LEU A 663 4.27 -43.36 -12.09
#